data_AF-A0A4D6XD37-F1
#
_entry.id   AF-A0A4D6XD37-F1
#
_cell.length_a   1.000
_cell.length_b   1.000
_cell.length_c   1.000
_cell.angle_alpha   90.00
_cell.angle_beta   90.00
_cell.angle_gamma   90.00
#
_symmetry.space_group_name_H-M   'P 1'
#
loop_
_entity.id
_entity.type
_entity.pdbx_description
1 polymer ?
#
loop_
_entity_poly.entity_id
_entity_poly.type
_entity_poly.pdbx_seq_one_letter_code
_entity_poly.pdbx_strand_id
1 'polypeptide(L)'
;MIFFQGKRIFSAIFDMDGTLFDTERLRFKTLKQASMEIAGKPLSEQTLIGSLGLSAKRAEALAKAHNGEDFPYAQVRKRADELELEHVRNHGVPIKPGLLEVLERLRKSGLTLAVATSSRRAIAEEYLINANVLKYFDITVCGDEVSQGKPHPEIFLRAARALNCEPDQCFMVEDSENGMLSAIRAEGQAILIEDIKPPAPEVKAGALAAYHSMTEFLADLSECVPDLGMPALNEPFPQSLNQFRVGIHGFGAIGGGYLTQVFCHWDGYTRPCEIIAASRSRMLRESVSAFGSYSVRYGATSFDQTIDNVRMIDMDDDDAVIDMYTAAEIIGMSLPEQAIRSQAQVIAKGLLQRFERRGRELTILIVLNKIGGAAFVRRHVQAELALLCTPEIGKQILQKTHFAETVVSRIVSKLSNDALVRQLRIKSQMFQNSLEEEPATTAPSSKPAAEYERLIRHFRPFAQSSSALSQLHLILFNSEPDMPLYVERGSDLLERLRQVKTVTDIAQIQVIKNRLWNGPHAVVAWYAGLLGYTWVGQAMGDARVSALAERLVREEVGPALVAENAEMAEAVGDFANAFLERCKTSFRDPCARVGRDPLRKLQRNERIFSSIDLARKHGIPTPTLAFGAALAVHYALGCADGKDREAQVIRQVYQDNGESVEAVLRYAGDYNGKPYPGLDPVKDGALIETIGESFRRLQRELDTASQSSTKPRPAREAVASA
;
A
#
# COMPACT_ATOMS: atom_id res chain seq x y z
N MET A 1 3.13 24.58 -0.76
CA MET A 1 4.50 25.12 -0.93
C MET A 1 5.48 23.96 -0.96
N ILE A 2 6.43 23.98 -1.89
CA ILE A 2 7.55 23.01 -1.94
C ILE A 2 8.89 23.76 -1.95
N PHE A 3 9.97 23.05 -1.60
CA PHE A 3 11.34 23.54 -1.72
C PHE A 3 12.05 22.80 -2.84
N PHE A 4 12.28 23.47 -3.97
CA PHE A 4 12.86 22.88 -5.16
C PHE A 4 14.18 23.56 -5.50
N GLN A 5 15.29 22.83 -5.47
CA GLN A 5 16.65 23.38 -5.69
C GLN A 5 16.93 24.67 -4.89
N GLY A 6 16.50 24.70 -3.63
CA GLY A 6 16.67 25.86 -2.73
C GLY A 6 15.68 27.02 -2.96
N LYS A 7 14.73 26.89 -3.89
CA LYS A 7 13.67 27.87 -4.15
C LYS A 7 12.36 27.46 -3.49
N ARG A 8 11.60 28.45 -3.01
CA ARG A 8 10.26 28.24 -2.44
C ARG A 8 9.22 28.44 -3.53
N ILE A 9 8.46 27.40 -3.82
CA ILE A 9 7.47 27.41 -4.89
C ILE A 9 6.06 27.32 -4.30
N PHE A 10 5.19 28.23 -4.74
CA PHE A 10 3.80 28.35 -4.29
C PHE A 10 2.79 28.10 -5.41
N SER A 11 3.21 28.29 -6.66
CA SER A 11 2.34 28.13 -7.83
C SER A 11 3.06 27.46 -8.98
N ALA A 12 2.32 26.84 -9.88
CA ALA A 12 2.88 26.37 -11.15
C ALA A 12 1.97 26.76 -12.32
N ILE A 13 2.58 27.39 -13.31
CA ILE A 13 1.92 27.92 -14.49
C ILE A 13 2.44 27.12 -15.69
N PHE A 14 1.55 26.44 -16.40
CA PHE A 14 1.90 25.57 -17.49
C PHE A 14 1.54 26.20 -18.84
N ASP A 15 2.43 26.14 -19.81
CA ASP A 15 1.98 26.18 -21.21
C ASP A 15 1.13 24.94 -21.53
N MET A 16 0.32 24.99 -22.59
CA MET A 16 -0.57 23.92 -23.01
C MET A 16 -0.02 23.08 -24.17
N ASP A 17 0.38 23.71 -25.27
CA ASP A 17 0.63 23.06 -26.56
C ASP A 17 2.10 22.66 -26.66
N GLY A 18 2.41 21.37 -26.75
CA GLY A 18 3.80 20.90 -26.62
C GLY A 18 4.26 20.74 -25.17
N THR A 19 3.51 21.24 -24.18
CA THR A 19 3.80 21.03 -22.75
C THR A 19 2.81 20.06 -22.07
N LEU A 20 1.51 20.35 -22.07
CA LEU A 20 0.49 19.44 -21.50
C LEU A 20 0.11 18.36 -22.52
N PHE A 21 -0.02 18.76 -23.77
CA PHE A 21 -0.55 17.92 -24.85
C PHE A 21 0.47 17.81 -25.98
N ASP A 22 0.58 16.62 -26.57
CA ASP A 22 1.41 16.34 -27.74
C ASP A 22 0.70 16.79 -29.05
N THR A 23 0.16 18.02 -29.00
CA THR A 23 -0.64 18.62 -30.08
C THR A 23 0.22 18.97 -31.29
N GLU A 24 1.50 19.28 -31.12
CA GLU A 24 2.40 19.60 -32.22
C GLU A 24 2.68 18.39 -33.14
N ARG A 25 2.85 17.19 -32.58
CA ARG A 25 3.00 15.96 -33.40
C ARG A 25 1.70 15.60 -34.11
N LEU A 26 0.56 15.78 -33.44
CA LEU A 26 -0.75 15.63 -34.07
C LEU A 26 -0.92 16.62 -35.22
N ARG A 27 -0.53 17.88 -35.02
CA ARG A 27 -0.57 18.95 -36.02
C ARG A 27 0.31 18.65 -37.22
N PHE A 28 1.52 18.13 -37.01
CA PHE A 28 2.41 17.71 -38.09
C PHE A 28 1.77 16.59 -38.91
N LYS A 29 1.14 15.62 -38.25
CA LYS A 29 0.44 14.51 -38.91
C LYS A 29 -0.73 15.02 -39.75
N THR A 30 -1.58 15.88 -39.20
CA THR A 30 -2.77 16.42 -39.90
C THR A 30 -2.39 17.35 -41.04
N LEU A 31 -1.35 18.18 -40.88
CA LEU A 31 -0.82 19.02 -41.96
C LEU A 31 -0.18 18.20 -43.10
N LYS A 32 0.57 17.13 -42.79
CA LYS A 32 1.10 16.22 -43.82
C LYS A 32 -0.03 15.56 -44.59
N GLN A 33 -1.05 15.07 -43.89
CA GLN A 33 -2.21 14.42 -44.50
C GLN A 33 -3.03 15.41 -45.35
N ALA A 34 -3.39 16.57 -44.80
CA ALA A 34 -4.15 17.59 -45.53
C ALA A 34 -3.40 18.11 -46.76
N SER A 35 -2.07 18.26 -46.67
CA SER A 35 -1.24 18.65 -47.82
C SER A 35 -1.22 17.56 -48.89
N MET A 36 -1.17 16.28 -48.49
CA MET A 36 -1.29 15.17 -49.43
C MET A 36 -2.66 15.18 -50.13
N GLU A 37 -3.75 15.38 -49.37
CA GLU A 37 -5.11 15.40 -49.89
C GLU A 37 -5.37 16.56 -50.87
N ILE A 38 -4.83 17.75 -50.59
CA ILE A 38 -5.14 18.98 -51.34
C ILE A 38 -4.10 19.31 -52.41
N ALA A 39 -2.82 19.14 -52.09
CA ALA A 39 -1.71 19.54 -52.96
C ALA A 39 -0.98 18.34 -53.60
N GLY A 40 -1.42 17.10 -53.33
CA GLY A 40 -0.85 15.87 -53.89
C GLY A 40 0.55 15.53 -53.37
N LYS A 41 1.06 16.28 -52.38
CA LYS A 41 2.37 16.05 -51.74
C LYS A 41 2.31 16.46 -50.27
N PRO A 42 2.99 15.75 -49.35
CA PRO A 42 3.02 16.12 -47.95
C PRO A 42 3.94 17.34 -47.74
N LEU A 43 3.64 18.16 -46.74
CA LEU A 43 4.59 19.20 -46.30
C LEU A 43 5.88 18.54 -45.79
N SER A 44 7.03 19.06 -46.23
CA SER A 44 8.34 18.63 -45.77
C SER A 44 8.50 18.84 -44.26
N GLU A 45 9.31 17.99 -43.62
CA GLU A 45 9.64 18.13 -42.20
C GLU A 45 10.31 19.46 -41.88
N GLN A 46 11.20 19.96 -42.75
CA GLN A 46 11.82 21.28 -42.61
C GLN A 46 10.78 22.42 -42.56
N THR A 47 9.73 22.36 -43.38
CA THR A 47 8.65 23.36 -43.36
C THR A 47 7.84 23.28 -42.08
N LEU A 48 7.55 22.07 -41.59
CA LEU A 48 6.78 21.85 -40.36
C LEU A 48 7.56 22.32 -39.13
N ILE A 49 8.82 21.89 -38.98
CA ILE A 49 9.71 22.33 -37.89
C ILE A 49 9.93 23.84 -37.95
N GLY A 50 10.13 24.41 -39.14
CA GLY A 50 10.29 25.85 -39.31
C GLY A 50 9.02 26.66 -39.03
N SER A 51 7.84 26.01 -39.05
CA SER A 51 6.55 26.66 -38.75
C SER A 51 6.21 26.67 -37.26
N LEU A 52 6.92 25.91 -36.42
CA LEU A 52 6.70 25.87 -34.97
C LEU A 52 6.84 27.26 -34.35
N GLY A 53 5.86 27.68 -33.56
CA GLY A 53 5.83 28.98 -32.91
C GLY A 53 5.66 30.19 -33.85
N LEU A 54 5.41 29.99 -35.15
CA LEU A 54 5.12 31.08 -36.09
C LEU A 54 3.63 31.46 -36.08
N SER A 55 3.34 32.75 -36.27
CA SER A 55 1.98 33.20 -36.60
C SER A 55 1.48 32.54 -37.89
N ALA A 56 0.15 32.39 -38.02
CA ALA A 56 -0.49 31.81 -39.22
C ALA A 56 0.03 32.41 -40.54
N LYS A 57 0.19 33.74 -40.59
CA LYS A 57 0.67 34.46 -41.76
C LYS A 57 2.13 34.13 -42.11
N ARG A 58 2.98 33.96 -41.09
CA ARG A 58 4.40 33.59 -41.29
C ARG A 58 4.56 32.12 -41.66
N ALA A 59 3.77 31.23 -41.08
CA ALA A 59 3.74 29.81 -41.45
C ALA A 59 3.25 29.63 -42.91
N GLU A 60 2.25 30.40 -43.33
CA GLU A 60 1.81 30.44 -44.73
C GLU A 60 2.91 30.93 -45.67
N ALA A 61 3.58 32.03 -45.32
CA ALA A 61 4.70 32.55 -46.12
C ALA A 61 5.84 31.54 -46.24
N LEU A 62 6.19 30.83 -45.15
CA LEU A 62 7.20 29.78 -45.15
C LEU A 62 6.78 28.59 -46.04
N ALA A 63 5.53 28.16 -45.93
CA ALA A 63 5.01 27.07 -46.75
C ALA A 63 5.04 27.42 -48.24
N LYS A 64 4.64 28.65 -48.61
CA LYS A 64 4.73 29.16 -49.99
C LYS A 64 6.17 29.26 -50.47
N ALA A 65 7.07 29.80 -49.65
CA ALA A 65 8.49 29.88 -49.98
C ALA A 65 9.11 28.52 -50.31
N HIS A 66 8.70 27.45 -49.62
CA HIS A 66 9.21 26.09 -49.86
C HIS A 66 8.45 25.29 -50.93
N ASN A 67 7.19 25.63 -51.22
CA ASN A 67 6.33 24.80 -52.08
C ASN A 67 5.79 25.50 -53.33
N GLY A 68 6.06 26.80 -53.50
CA GLY A 68 5.57 27.67 -54.56
C GLY A 68 4.53 28.69 -54.05
N GLU A 69 4.47 29.87 -54.66
CA GLU A 69 3.53 30.95 -54.29
C GLU A 69 2.05 30.53 -54.38
N ASP A 70 1.73 29.66 -55.35
CA ASP A 70 0.38 29.12 -55.56
C ASP A 70 0.01 27.99 -54.57
N PHE A 71 0.88 27.67 -53.61
CA PHE A 71 0.61 26.59 -52.65
C PHE A 71 -0.64 26.92 -51.80
N PRO A 72 -1.67 26.05 -51.78
CA PRO A 72 -2.96 26.34 -51.15
C PRO A 72 -2.93 26.15 -49.62
N TYR A 73 -1.97 26.77 -48.92
CA TYR A 73 -1.76 26.58 -47.49
C TYR A 73 -3.00 26.85 -46.64
N ALA A 74 -3.81 27.86 -47.01
CA ALA A 74 -5.04 28.16 -46.28
C ALA A 74 -6.06 26.99 -46.31
N GLN A 75 -6.17 26.29 -47.45
CA GLN A 75 -7.02 25.11 -47.58
C GLN A 75 -6.43 23.93 -46.81
N VAL A 76 -5.11 23.71 -46.94
CA VAL A 76 -4.37 22.68 -46.19
C VAL A 76 -4.54 22.86 -44.69
N ARG A 77 -4.40 24.08 -44.19
CA ARG A 77 -4.58 24.43 -42.78
C ARG A 77 -6.00 24.15 -42.32
N LYS A 78 -7.01 24.60 -43.07
CA LYS A 78 -8.41 24.35 -42.74
C LYS A 78 -8.71 22.84 -42.66
N ARG A 79 -8.23 22.07 -43.63
CA ARG A 79 -8.40 20.61 -43.63
C ARG A 79 -7.63 19.93 -42.49
N ALA A 80 -6.45 20.43 -42.14
CA ALA A 80 -5.70 19.96 -40.99
C ALA A 80 -6.42 20.25 -39.66
N ASP A 81 -7.07 21.42 -39.53
CA ASP A 81 -7.93 21.75 -38.37
C ASP A 81 -9.10 20.76 -38.25
N GLU A 82 -9.75 20.39 -39.36
CA GLU A 82 -10.83 19.40 -39.39
C GLU A 82 -10.35 18.00 -38.96
N LEU A 83 -9.21 17.56 -39.51
CA LEU A 83 -8.60 16.26 -39.18
C LEU A 83 -8.13 16.18 -37.72
N GLU A 84 -7.64 17.29 -37.16
CA GLU A 84 -7.25 17.38 -35.76
C GLU A 84 -8.45 17.23 -34.84
N LEU A 85 -9.54 17.96 -35.14
CA LEU A 85 -10.78 17.86 -34.39
C LEU A 85 -11.40 16.46 -34.48
N GLU A 86 -11.36 15.83 -35.66
CA GLU A 86 -11.78 14.44 -35.85
C GLU A 86 -10.94 13.47 -35.00
N HIS A 87 -9.62 13.66 -34.96
CA HIS A 87 -8.73 12.84 -34.14
C HIS A 87 -9.08 12.96 -32.66
N VAL A 88 -9.23 14.18 -32.15
CA VAL A 88 -9.57 14.42 -30.74
C VAL A 88 -10.93 13.81 -30.39
N ARG A 89 -11.93 13.90 -31.28
CA ARG A 89 -13.24 13.29 -31.06
C ARG A 89 -13.20 11.76 -30.99
N ASN A 90 -12.37 11.13 -31.83
CA ASN A 90 -12.31 9.67 -31.94
C ASN A 90 -11.31 9.02 -30.96
N HIS A 91 -10.27 9.75 -30.54
CA HIS A 91 -9.16 9.20 -29.76
C HIS A 91 -8.86 9.97 -28.45
N GLY A 92 -9.51 11.11 -28.22
CA GLY A 92 -9.23 12.00 -27.10
C GLY A 92 -8.06 12.94 -27.37
N VAL A 93 -7.80 13.85 -26.43
CA VAL A 93 -6.67 14.79 -26.47
C VAL A 93 -5.37 14.03 -26.15
N PRO A 94 -4.28 14.20 -26.91
CA PRO A 94 -3.03 13.47 -26.68
C PRO A 94 -2.28 14.02 -25.45
N ILE A 95 -2.58 13.51 -24.26
CA ILE A 95 -1.94 13.92 -23.01
C ILE A 95 -0.47 13.48 -22.95
N LYS A 96 0.45 14.39 -22.59
CA LYS A 96 1.86 14.04 -22.39
C LYS A 96 2.02 13.04 -21.24
N PRO A 97 2.79 11.95 -21.42
CA PRO A 97 3.04 10.99 -20.35
C PRO A 97 3.62 11.66 -19.10
N GLY A 98 3.04 11.38 -17.93
CA GLY A 98 3.47 11.95 -16.65
C GLY A 98 2.74 13.24 -16.22
N LEU A 99 1.95 13.86 -17.13
CA LEU A 99 1.29 15.14 -16.81
C LEU A 99 0.35 15.03 -15.60
N LEU A 100 -0.52 14.03 -15.60
CA LEU A 100 -1.57 13.91 -14.59
C LEU A 100 -0.96 13.71 -13.20
N GLU A 101 0.09 12.91 -13.13
CA GLU A 101 0.85 12.68 -11.91
C GLU A 101 1.53 13.96 -11.42
N VAL A 102 2.05 14.80 -12.31
CA VAL A 102 2.61 16.12 -11.97
C VAL A 102 1.53 17.07 -11.44
N LEU A 103 0.40 17.21 -12.15
CA LEU A 103 -0.70 18.10 -11.74
C LEU A 103 -1.27 17.69 -10.38
N GLU A 104 -1.51 16.39 -10.19
CA GLU A 104 -1.91 15.85 -8.90
C GLU A 104 -0.87 16.19 -7.83
N ARG A 105 0.41 15.88 -8.08
CA ARG A 105 1.49 16.12 -7.11
C ARG A 105 1.57 17.57 -6.65
N LEU A 106 1.48 18.52 -7.57
CA LEU A 106 1.58 19.95 -7.25
C LEU A 106 0.35 20.43 -6.46
N ARG A 107 -0.88 20.04 -6.87
CA ARG A 107 -2.11 20.38 -6.11
C ARG A 107 -2.07 19.86 -4.70
N LYS A 108 -1.64 18.60 -4.53
CA LYS A 108 -1.54 17.94 -3.23
C LYS A 108 -0.54 18.62 -2.30
N SER A 109 0.52 19.18 -2.87
CA SER A 109 1.51 19.99 -2.15
C SER A 109 1.00 21.41 -1.82
N GLY A 110 -0.28 21.68 -2.08
CA GLY A 110 -0.94 22.95 -1.81
C GLY A 110 -0.54 24.07 -2.77
N LEU A 111 -0.08 23.75 -3.99
CA LEU A 111 0.22 24.76 -4.99
C LEU A 111 -1.04 25.15 -5.75
N THR A 112 -1.15 26.44 -6.08
CA THR A 112 -2.15 26.92 -7.04
C THR A 112 -1.62 26.75 -8.46
N LEU A 113 -2.50 26.38 -9.38
CA LEU A 113 -2.12 26.01 -10.74
C LEU A 113 -2.80 26.90 -11.76
N ALA A 114 -2.08 27.28 -12.82
CA ALA A 114 -2.65 27.95 -13.97
C ALA A 114 -2.18 27.38 -15.30
N VAL A 115 -2.98 27.62 -16.33
CA VAL A 115 -2.57 27.46 -17.73
C VAL A 115 -2.30 28.84 -18.33
N ALA A 116 -1.21 28.98 -19.08
CA ALA A 116 -0.82 30.18 -19.82
C ALA A 116 -0.47 29.81 -21.26
N THR A 117 -1.43 29.88 -22.16
CA THR A 117 -1.31 29.40 -23.56
C THR A 117 -1.49 30.51 -24.60
N SER A 118 -0.79 30.41 -25.73
CA SER A 118 -1.01 31.28 -26.90
C SER A 118 -2.31 30.95 -27.66
N SER A 119 -2.95 29.83 -27.34
CA SER A 119 -4.23 29.42 -27.92
C SER A 119 -5.39 30.29 -27.43
N ARG A 120 -6.44 30.41 -28.25
CA ARG A 120 -7.67 31.15 -27.88
C ARG A 120 -8.43 30.40 -26.79
N ARG A 121 -9.12 31.12 -25.89
CA ARG A 121 -9.83 30.52 -24.74
C ARG A 121 -10.75 29.36 -25.11
N ALA A 122 -11.58 29.52 -26.14
CA ALA A 122 -12.51 28.47 -26.55
C ALA A 122 -11.82 27.14 -26.87
N ILE A 123 -10.63 27.17 -27.50
CA ILE A 123 -9.87 25.96 -27.85
C ILE A 123 -9.19 25.38 -26.60
N ALA A 124 -8.59 26.24 -25.79
CA ALA A 124 -7.90 25.83 -24.57
C ALA A 124 -8.85 25.12 -23.59
N GLU A 125 -10.03 25.71 -23.33
CA GLU A 125 -11.03 25.10 -22.45
C GLU A 125 -11.55 23.78 -22.99
N GLU A 126 -11.82 23.68 -24.31
CA GLU A 126 -12.26 22.43 -24.94
C GLU A 126 -11.23 21.31 -24.72
N TYR A 127 -9.94 21.59 -24.90
CA TYR A 127 -8.88 20.59 -24.72
C TYR A 127 -8.73 20.20 -23.25
N LEU A 128 -8.72 21.17 -22.33
CA LEU A 128 -8.60 20.90 -20.89
C LEU A 128 -9.80 20.12 -20.33
N ILE A 129 -11.02 20.37 -20.84
CA ILE A 129 -12.25 19.63 -20.46
C ILE A 129 -12.21 18.22 -21.02
N ASN A 130 -11.92 18.04 -22.30
CA ASN A 130 -11.89 16.73 -22.95
C ASN A 130 -10.75 15.85 -22.40
N ALA A 131 -9.64 16.45 -21.97
CA ALA A 131 -8.57 15.76 -21.26
C ALA A 131 -8.90 15.50 -19.76
N ASN A 132 -10.01 16.03 -19.24
CA ASN A 132 -10.42 15.95 -17.83
C ASN A 132 -9.36 16.50 -16.85
N VAL A 133 -8.65 17.56 -17.26
CA VAL A 133 -7.60 18.21 -16.47
C VAL A 133 -7.94 19.64 -16.03
N LEU A 134 -9.00 20.25 -16.60
CA LEU A 134 -9.40 21.61 -16.22
C LEU A 134 -9.57 21.79 -14.70
N LYS A 135 -10.09 20.75 -14.02
CA LYS A 135 -10.30 20.70 -12.56
C LYS A 135 -9.05 20.92 -11.70
N TYR A 136 -7.85 20.76 -12.26
CA TYR A 136 -6.60 21.00 -11.52
C TYR A 136 -6.22 22.47 -11.50
N PHE A 137 -6.67 23.27 -12.47
CA PHE A 137 -6.24 24.65 -12.65
C PHE A 137 -7.22 25.62 -12.00
N ASP A 138 -6.69 26.55 -11.22
CA ASP A 138 -7.47 27.62 -10.61
C ASP A 138 -7.73 28.75 -11.61
N ILE A 139 -6.79 28.97 -12.55
CA ILE A 139 -6.83 30.05 -13.55
C ILE A 139 -6.39 29.53 -14.93
N THR A 140 -7.02 30.04 -15.99
CA THR A 140 -6.56 29.89 -17.38
C THR A 140 -6.40 31.27 -17.99
N VAL A 141 -5.21 31.57 -18.53
CA VAL A 141 -4.90 32.78 -19.30
C VAL A 141 -4.59 32.40 -20.74
N CYS A 142 -5.32 33.01 -21.67
CA CYS A 142 -5.31 32.62 -23.09
C CYS A 142 -4.73 33.72 -23.98
N GLY A 143 -4.33 33.34 -25.20
CA GLY A 143 -3.65 34.24 -26.14
C GLY A 143 -4.51 35.41 -26.62
N ASP A 144 -5.83 35.24 -26.65
CA ASP A 144 -6.81 36.29 -26.96
C ASP A 144 -7.05 37.28 -25.80
N GLU A 145 -6.40 37.07 -24.66
CA GLU A 145 -6.52 37.92 -23.49
C GLU A 145 -5.29 38.82 -23.28
N VAL A 146 -4.21 38.61 -24.01
CA VAL A 146 -2.95 39.35 -23.88
C VAL A 146 -2.67 40.25 -25.08
N SER A 147 -2.04 41.40 -24.84
CA SER A 147 -1.65 42.34 -25.89
C SER A 147 -0.39 41.92 -26.64
N GLN A 148 0.53 41.25 -25.94
CA GLN A 148 1.78 40.74 -26.49
C GLN A 148 1.94 39.25 -26.14
N GLY A 149 1.92 38.40 -27.17
CA GLY A 149 2.17 36.97 -27.04
C GLY A 149 3.65 36.65 -26.71
N LYS A 150 3.92 35.38 -26.41
CA LYS A 150 5.29 34.86 -26.22
C LYS A 150 6.16 35.25 -27.43
N PRO A 151 7.39 35.76 -27.23
CA PRO A 151 8.21 35.67 -26.02
C PRO A 151 8.09 36.85 -25.02
N HIS A 152 7.06 37.69 -25.13
CA HIS A 152 6.80 38.72 -24.11
C HIS A 152 6.28 38.07 -22.81
N PRO A 153 6.65 38.56 -21.60
CA PRO A 153 6.29 37.92 -20.33
C PRO A 153 4.83 38.15 -19.87
N GLU A 154 4.05 38.98 -20.58
CA GLU A 154 2.70 39.40 -20.16
C GLU A 154 1.80 38.23 -19.75
N ILE A 155 1.82 37.13 -20.49
CA ILE A 155 0.94 35.98 -20.22
C ILE A 155 1.24 35.31 -18.88
N PHE A 156 2.52 35.09 -18.57
CA PHE A 156 2.95 34.50 -17.31
C PHE A 156 2.77 35.47 -16.14
N LEU A 157 3.10 36.75 -16.32
CA LEU A 157 2.88 37.78 -15.29
C LEU A 157 1.39 37.93 -14.94
N ARG A 158 0.52 37.85 -15.94
CA ARG A 158 -0.93 37.89 -15.73
C ARG A 158 -1.43 36.66 -14.99
N ALA A 159 -0.95 35.48 -15.33
CA ALA A 159 -1.29 34.24 -14.62
C ALA A 159 -0.80 34.27 -13.16
N ALA A 160 0.46 34.66 -12.91
CA ALA A 160 1.02 34.80 -11.56
C ALA A 160 0.22 35.79 -10.70
N ARG A 161 -0.12 36.96 -11.26
CA ARG A 161 -0.97 37.96 -10.58
C ARG A 161 -2.36 37.41 -10.26
N ALA A 162 -2.99 36.68 -11.19
CA ALA A 162 -4.31 36.09 -10.96
C ALA A 162 -4.30 35.00 -9.87
N LEU A 163 -3.18 34.28 -9.74
CA LEU A 163 -2.95 33.34 -8.64
C LEU A 163 -2.51 34.01 -7.33
N ASN A 164 -2.35 35.33 -7.31
CA ASN A 164 -1.82 36.09 -6.18
C ASN A 164 -0.45 35.56 -5.70
N CYS A 165 0.44 35.27 -6.65
CA CYS A 165 1.78 34.76 -6.41
C CYS A 165 2.83 35.62 -7.13
N GLU A 166 3.98 35.84 -6.48
CA GLU A 166 5.12 36.48 -7.12
C GLU A 166 5.72 35.57 -8.21
N PRO A 167 6.21 36.13 -9.35
CA PRO A 167 6.73 35.31 -10.44
C PRO A 167 7.88 34.39 -10.01
N ASP A 168 8.80 34.86 -9.18
CA ASP A 168 9.97 34.11 -8.69
C ASP A 168 9.61 32.93 -7.78
N GLN A 169 8.35 32.84 -7.37
CA GLN A 169 7.73 31.75 -6.59
C GLN A 169 6.85 30.83 -7.44
N CYS A 170 6.76 31.08 -8.73
CA CYS A 170 6.00 30.29 -9.69
C CYS A 170 6.95 29.41 -10.50
N PHE A 171 6.65 28.11 -10.60
CA PHE A 171 7.11 27.36 -11.76
C PHE A 171 6.44 27.91 -13.02
N MET A 172 7.20 28.01 -14.10
CA MET A 172 6.71 28.32 -15.44
C MET A 172 7.19 27.20 -16.36
N VAL A 173 6.31 26.24 -16.63
CA VAL A 173 6.63 24.98 -17.32
C VAL A 173 6.35 25.13 -18.81
N GLU A 174 7.34 24.86 -19.65
CA GLU A 174 7.34 25.17 -21.09
C GLU A 174 8.23 24.22 -21.91
N ASP A 175 7.99 24.11 -23.21
CA ASP A 175 8.75 23.25 -24.14
C ASP A 175 9.51 24.02 -25.24
N SER A 176 9.06 25.22 -25.56
CA SER A 176 9.47 26.07 -26.68
C SER A 176 10.45 27.17 -26.28
N GLU A 177 11.25 27.63 -27.25
CA GLU A 177 12.17 28.75 -27.04
C GLU A 177 11.44 30.05 -26.69
N ASN A 178 10.33 30.35 -27.36
CA ASN A 178 9.59 31.59 -27.13
C ASN A 178 8.97 31.61 -25.73
N GLY A 179 8.43 30.50 -25.26
CA GLY A 179 7.86 30.45 -23.93
C GLY A 179 8.90 30.39 -22.83
N MET A 180 10.02 29.71 -23.03
CA MET A 180 11.17 29.81 -22.10
C MET A 180 11.66 31.25 -21.97
N LEU A 181 11.82 31.99 -23.07
CA LEU A 181 12.17 33.41 -23.02
C LEU A 181 11.11 34.24 -22.29
N SER A 182 9.83 33.95 -22.49
CA SER A 182 8.72 34.61 -21.78
C SER A 182 8.78 34.35 -20.27
N ALA A 183 9.03 33.11 -19.85
CA ALA A 183 9.16 32.70 -18.46
C ALA A 183 10.38 33.36 -17.77
N ILE A 184 11.54 33.34 -18.43
CA ILE A 184 12.78 33.96 -17.91
C ILE A 184 12.59 35.47 -17.77
N ARG A 185 11.98 36.14 -18.76
CA ARG A 185 11.69 37.59 -18.71
C ARG A 185 10.63 37.97 -17.69
N ALA A 186 9.78 37.02 -17.29
CA ALA A 186 8.85 37.19 -16.19
C ALA A 186 9.52 37.00 -14.83
N GLU A 187 10.82 36.65 -14.78
CA GLU A 187 11.58 36.30 -13.58
C GLU A 187 11.02 35.07 -12.84
N GLY A 188 10.32 34.18 -13.56
CA GLY A 188 9.81 32.93 -13.03
C GLY A 188 10.84 31.81 -12.92
N GLN A 189 10.50 30.78 -12.14
CA GLN A 189 11.29 29.54 -12.08
C GLN A 189 10.96 28.68 -13.31
N ALA A 190 11.67 28.94 -14.42
CA ALA A 190 11.41 28.28 -15.69
C ALA A 190 11.81 26.80 -15.67
N ILE A 191 10.89 25.91 -16.03
CA ILE A 191 11.11 24.47 -16.17
C ILE A 191 10.92 24.10 -17.64
N LEU A 192 11.98 23.60 -18.28
CA LEU A 192 11.92 23.16 -19.67
C LEU A 192 11.54 21.68 -19.74
N ILE A 193 10.48 21.34 -20.49
CA ILE A 193 10.13 19.98 -20.89
C ILE A 193 10.40 19.87 -22.39
N GLU A 194 11.48 19.19 -22.78
CA GLU A 194 11.89 19.13 -24.18
C GLU A 194 10.81 18.50 -25.08
N ASP A 195 10.72 19.02 -26.31
CA ASP A 195 9.90 18.46 -27.38
C ASP A 195 10.61 18.51 -28.73
N ILE A 196 9.86 18.49 -29.84
CA ILE A 196 10.34 18.36 -31.22
C ILE A 196 11.56 19.25 -31.52
N LYS A 197 11.53 20.51 -31.09
CA LYS A 197 12.60 21.48 -31.32
C LYS A 197 13.12 22.01 -29.97
N PRO A 198 14.35 21.64 -29.55
CA PRO A 198 14.92 22.17 -28.33
C PRO A 198 15.23 23.68 -28.49
N PRO A 199 15.12 24.47 -27.40
CA PRO A 199 15.59 25.86 -27.38
C PRO A 199 17.09 25.97 -27.63
N ALA A 200 17.54 27.15 -28.07
CA ALA A 200 18.97 27.45 -28.16
C ALA A 200 19.69 27.22 -26.81
N PRO A 201 20.97 26.78 -26.81
CA PRO A 201 21.71 26.46 -25.58
C PRO A 201 21.70 27.59 -24.54
N GLU A 202 21.75 28.84 -24.98
CA GLU A 202 21.74 30.03 -24.11
C GLU A 202 20.39 30.22 -23.42
N VAL A 203 19.28 29.89 -24.11
CA VAL A 203 17.93 29.94 -23.55
C VAL A 203 17.72 28.77 -22.58
N LYS A 204 18.17 27.57 -22.96
CA LYS A 204 18.13 26.39 -22.08
C LYS A 204 18.93 26.60 -20.79
N ALA A 205 20.07 27.29 -20.87
CA ALA A 205 20.88 27.62 -19.69
C ALA A 205 20.19 28.58 -18.70
N GLY A 206 19.13 29.28 -19.13
CA GLY A 206 18.31 30.12 -18.27
C GLY A 206 17.19 29.38 -17.54
N ALA A 207 16.98 28.09 -17.82
CA ALA A 207 16.02 27.26 -17.09
C ALA A 207 16.55 26.96 -15.67
N LEU A 208 15.64 26.89 -14.68
CA LEU A 208 15.97 26.32 -13.38
C LEU A 208 16.30 24.83 -13.52
N ALA A 209 15.53 24.11 -14.33
CA ALA A 209 15.78 22.72 -14.69
C ALA A 209 15.23 22.40 -16.08
N ALA A 210 15.80 21.38 -16.72
CA ALA A 210 15.38 20.91 -18.04
C ALA A 210 15.26 19.38 -18.03
N TYR A 211 14.18 18.86 -18.60
CA TYR A 211 13.82 17.45 -18.60
C TYR A 211 13.43 17.00 -20.00
N HIS A 212 13.67 15.73 -20.33
CA HIS A 212 13.20 15.16 -21.60
C HIS A 212 11.72 14.76 -21.55
N SER A 213 11.14 14.68 -20.36
CA SER A 213 9.73 14.32 -20.16
C SER A 213 9.17 14.81 -18.81
N MET A 214 7.85 14.90 -18.71
CA MET A 214 7.16 15.18 -17.44
C MET A 214 7.42 14.09 -16.38
N THR A 215 7.72 12.86 -16.78
CA THR A 215 8.06 11.77 -15.86
C THR A 215 9.38 12.04 -15.13
N GLU A 216 10.37 12.59 -15.81
CA GLU A 216 11.64 13.00 -15.18
C GLU A 216 11.40 14.17 -14.22
N PHE A 217 10.61 15.16 -14.64
CA PHE A 217 10.24 16.27 -13.75
C PHE A 217 9.49 15.79 -12.49
N LEU A 218 8.58 14.83 -12.64
CA LEU A 218 7.87 14.20 -11.51
C LEU A 218 8.82 13.53 -10.51
N ALA A 219 9.91 12.93 -10.99
CA ALA A 219 10.90 12.28 -10.13
C ALA A 219 11.56 13.30 -9.19
N ASP A 220 12.07 14.41 -9.73
CA ASP A 220 12.68 15.48 -8.93
C ASP A 220 11.66 16.18 -8.01
N LEU A 221 10.43 16.41 -8.51
CA LEU A 221 9.35 16.94 -7.68
C LEU A 221 9.07 16.04 -6.47
N SER A 222 9.20 14.73 -6.63
CA SER A 222 8.87 13.78 -5.56
C SER A 222 9.81 13.87 -4.37
N GLU A 223 11.08 14.22 -4.59
CA GLU A 223 12.07 14.45 -3.53
C GLU A 223 11.82 15.74 -2.74
N CYS A 224 11.13 16.70 -3.36
CA CYS A 224 10.91 18.04 -2.82
C CYS A 224 9.62 18.18 -2.00
N VAL A 225 8.86 17.09 -1.86
CA VAL A 225 7.56 17.08 -1.17
C VAL A 225 7.75 16.57 0.26
N PRO A 226 7.04 17.15 1.25
CA PRO A 226 7.14 16.69 2.63
C PRO A 226 6.77 15.21 2.75
N ASP A 227 7.62 14.43 3.42
CA ASP A 227 7.25 13.10 3.90
C ASP A 227 6.14 13.27 4.95
N LEU A 228 4.95 12.72 4.65
CA LEU A 228 3.81 12.74 5.57
C LEU A 228 3.91 11.65 6.65
N GLY A 229 4.93 10.79 6.59
CA GLY A 229 5.13 9.68 7.50
C GLY A 229 3.99 8.66 7.49
N MET A 230 3.92 7.85 8.54
CA MET A 230 2.83 6.88 8.73
C MET A 230 1.51 7.61 9.02
N PRO A 231 0.38 7.23 8.39
CA PRO A 231 -0.90 7.84 8.72
C PRO A 231 -1.32 7.53 10.15
N ALA A 232 -2.04 8.46 10.78
CA ALA A 232 -2.78 8.13 11.99
C ALA A 232 -4.07 7.38 11.62
N LEU A 233 -4.58 6.51 12.50
CA LEU A 233 -5.82 5.78 12.22
C LEU A 233 -7.03 6.69 11.94
N ASN A 234 -7.10 7.81 12.65
CA ASN A 234 -8.18 8.79 12.54
C ASN A 234 -7.88 9.87 11.49
N GLU A 235 -6.82 9.72 10.71
CA GLU A 235 -6.51 10.64 9.62
C GLU A 235 -7.62 10.53 8.56
N PRO A 236 -8.20 11.66 8.11
CA PRO A 236 -9.26 11.61 7.12
C PRO A 236 -8.74 11.03 5.81
N PHE A 237 -9.57 10.22 5.15
CA PHE A 237 -9.20 9.64 3.87
C PHE A 237 -9.04 10.75 2.82
N PRO A 238 -8.05 10.62 1.92
CA PRO A 238 -7.88 11.60 0.86
C PRO A 238 -9.13 11.67 -0.03
N GLN A 239 -9.60 12.88 -0.37
CA GLN A 239 -10.83 13.06 -1.13
C GLN A 239 -10.63 12.99 -2.65
N SER A 240 -9.40 13.15 -3.13
CA SER A 240 -9.06 13.02 -4.55
C SER A 240 -8.87 11.57 -4.99
N LEU A 241 -9.38 11.26 -6.18
CA LEU A 241 -9.13 10.02 -6.91
C LEU A 241 -8.00 10.23 -7.92
N ASN A 242 -7.05 9.30 -7.99
CA ASN A 242 -6.12 9.22 -9.11
C ASN A 242 -6.66 8.26 -10.18
N GLN A 243 -5.92 8.01 -11.27
CA GLN A 243 -6.36 7.14 -12.36
C GLN A 243 -6.02 5.65 -12.17
N PHE A 244 -5.32 5.29 -11.10
CA PHE A 244 -4.89 3.92 -10.87
C PHE A 244 -6.04 3.07 -10.36
N ARG A 245 -6.13 1.85 -10.90
CA ARG A 245 -6.95 0.76 -10.35
C ARG A 245 -6.06 -0.19 -9.57
N VAL A 246 -6.61 -0.78 -8.52
CA VAL A 246 -5.90 -1.78 -7.72
C VAL A 246 -6.70 -3.04 -7.55
N GLY A 247 -6.00 -4.17 -7.40
CA GLY A 247 -6.62 -5.46 -7.17
C GLY A 247 -6.41 -5.98 -5.76
N ILE A 248 -7.39 -6.73 -5.25
CA ILE A 248 -7.28 -7.55 -4.05
C ILE A 248 -7.67 -8.96 -4.42
N HIS A 249 -6.66 -9.82 -4.60
CA HIS A 249 -6.86 -11.22 -4.88
C HIS A 249 -6.95 -11.99 -3.56
N GLY A 250 -8.18 -12.21 -3.10
CA GLY A 250 -8.47 -12.83 -1.80
C GLY A 250 -9.01 -11.84 -0.77
N PHE A 251 -10.27 -11.44 -0.94
CA PHE A 251 -11.01 -10.57 -0.02
C PHE A 251 -11.49 -11.35 1.22
N GLY A 252 -10.54 -11.77 2.04
CA GLY A 252 -10.73 -12.35 3.37
C GLY A 252 -10.46 -11.33 4.48
N ALA A 253 -10.08 -11.80 5.66
CA ALA A 253 -9.77 -10.91 6.79
C ALA A 253 -8.63 -9.93 6.46
N ILE A 254 -7.51 -10.41 5.93
CA ILE A 254 -6.37 -9.55 5.57
C ILE A 254 -6.68 -8.71 4.32
N GLY A 255 -7.27 -9.33 3.27
CA GLY A 255 -7.66 -8.61 2.06
C GLY A 255 -8.62 -7.44 2.32
N GLY A 256 -9.75 -7.70 2.99
CA GLY A 256 -10.78 -6.69 3.23
C GLY A 256 -10.61 -5.88 4.51
N GLY A 257 -9.88 -6.37 5.51
CA GLY A 257 -9.69 -5.65 6.78
C GLY A 257 -8.33 -4.97 6.93
N TYR A 258 -7.41 -5.16 5.97
CA TYR A 258 -6.10 -4.51 5.97
C TYR A 258 -5.66 -3.98 4.60
N LEU A 259 -5.61 -4.81 3.56
CA LEU A 259 -5.07 -4.38 2.26
C LEU A 259 -5.93 -3.28 1.61
N THR A 260 -7.25 -3.35 1.73
CA THR A 260 -8.14 -2.25 1.33
C THR A 260 -7.77 -0.93 2.01
N GLN A 261 -7.45 -0.96 3.31
CA GLN A 261 -7.04 0.24 4.02
C GLN A 261 -5.72 0.80 3.50
N VAL A 262 -4.73 -0.08 3.30
CA VAL A 262 -3.42 0.29 2.74
C VAL A 262 -3.60 0.99 1.40
N PHE A 263 -4.47 0.48 0.54
CA PHE A 263 -4.73 1.09 -0.76
C PHE A 263 -5.61 2.34 -0.71
N CYS A 264 -6.45 2.50 0.31
CA CYS A 264 -7.21 3.74 0.49
C CYS A 264 -6.34 4.93 0.93
N HIS A 265 -5.24 4.69 1.66
CA HIS A 265 -4.22 5.70 1.95
C HIS A 265 -3.05 5.59 0.98
N TRP A 266 -3.34 5.71 -0.31
CA TRP A 266 -2.38 5.49 -1.40
C TRP A 266 -1.07 6.26 -1.17
N ASP A 267 -1.01 7.54 -1.51
CA ASP A 267 0.17 8.38 -1.37
C ASP A 267 0.02 9.45 -0.30
N GLY A 268 -0.96 9.28 0.59
CA GLY A 268 -1.36 10.27 1.58
C GLY A 268 -2.26 11.38 1.05
N TYR A 269 -2.47 11.46 -0.26
CA TYR A 269 -3.18 12.56 -0.87
C TYR A 269 -4.24 12.13 -1.89
N THR A 270 -4.15 10.92 -2.43
CA THR A 270 -5.19 10.32 -3.27
C THR A 270 -5.56 8.94 -2.77
N ARG A 271 -6.72 8.48 -3.25
CA ARG A 271 -7.08 7.07 -3.29
C ARG A 271 -7.15 6.61 -4.75
N PRO A 272 -7.00 5.31 -5.06
CA PRO A 272 -7.22 4.79 -6.40
C PRO A 272 -8.65 5.06 -6.88
N CYS A 273 -8.85 5.23 -8.19
CA CYS A 273 -10.20 5.39 -8.76
C CYS A 273 -11.13 4.21 -8.45
N GLU A 274 -10.58 3.00 -8.30
CA GLU A 274 -11.32 1.78 -8.04
C GLU A 274 -10.45 0.72 -7.36
N ILE A 275 -11.01 0.02 -6.36
CA ILE A 275 -10.45 -1.21 -5.79
C ILE A 275 -11.26 -2.39 -6.33
N ILE A 276 -10.65 -3.29 -7.09
CA ILE A 276 -11.27 -4.52 -7.60
C ILE A 276 -10.94 -5.67 -6.64
N ALA A 277 -11.94 -6.27 -6.00
CA ALA A 277 -11.72 -7.26 -4.94
C ALA A 277 -12.39 -8.61 -5.25
N ALA A 278 -11.60 -9.68 -5.26
CA ALA A 278 -12.06 -11.04 -5.55
C ALA A 278 -12.41 -11.82 -4.29
N SER A 279 -13.61 -12.40 -4.23
CA SER A 279 -14.04 -13.27 -3.10
C SER A 279 -14.94 -14.42 -3.55
N ARG A 280 -14.69 -15.63 -3.03
CA ARG A 280 -15.66 -16.74 -3.13
C ARG A 280 -16.90 -16.53 -2.27
N SER A 281 -16.82 -15.69 -1.24
CA SER A 281 -17.95 -15.46 -0.35
C SER A 281 -19.00 -14.60 -1.03
N ARG A 282 -20.02 -15.25 -1.59
CA ARG A 282 -21.18 -14.57 -2.19
C ARG A 282 -21.82 -13.57 -1.22
N MET A 283 -21.95 -13.94 0.06
CA MET A 283 -22.47 -13.06 1.09
C MET A 283 -21.68 -11.74 1.21
N LEU A 284 -20.34 -11.80 1.22
CA LEU A 284 -19.51 -10.59 1.27
C LEU A 284 -19.68 -9.76 -0.01
N ARG A 285 -19.61 -10.41 -1.18
CA ARG A 285 -19.77 -9.72 -2.48
C ARG A 285 -21.08 -8.95 -2.56
N GLU A 286 -22.19 -9.65 -2.29
CA GLU A 286 -23.53 -9.08 -2.34
C GLU A 286 -23.73 -7.97 -1.30
N SER A 287 -23.14 -8.12 -0.10
CA SER A 287 -23.26 -7.11 0.95
C SER A 287 -22.50 -5.83 0.59
N VAL A 288 -21.25 -5.94 0.15
CA VAL A 288 -20.44 -4.77 -0.25
C VAL A 288 -21.06 -4.09 -1.47
N SER A 289 -21.46 -4.85 -2.50
CA SER A 289 -22.07 -4.28 -3.70
C SER A 289 -23.39 -3.56 -3.43
N ALA A 290 -24.19 -4.03 -2.46
CA ALA A 290 -25.48 -3.41 -2.14
C ALA A 290 -25.34 -2.16 -1.25
N PHE A 291 -24.37 -2.13 -0.35
CA PHE A 291 -24.13 -0.98 0.53
C PHE A 291 -23.19 0.07 -0.10
N GLY A 292 -22.43 -0.30 -1.14
CA GLY A 292 -21.42 0.56 -1.79
C GLY A 292 -20.16 0.82 -0.95
N SER A 293 -20.25 0.60 0.37
CA SER A 293 -19.17 0.77 1.34
C SER A 293 -19.31 -0.22 2.49
N TYR A 294 -18.24 -0.37 3.28
CA TYR A 294 -18.26 -1.14 4.53
C TYR A 294 -17.27 -0.53 5.52
N SER A 295 -17.28 -1.00 6.76
CA SER A 295 -16.42 -0.51 7.82
C SER A 295 -15.50 -1.59 8.40
N VAL A 296 -14.28 -1.16 8.75
CA VAL A 296 -13.29 -1.90 9.52
C VAL A 296 -13.24 -1.31 10.93
N ARG A 297 -13.48 -2.14 11.93
CA ARG A 297 -13.54 -1.73 13.34
C ARG A 297 -12.20 -1.86 14.05
N TYR A 298 -11.76 -0.79 14.68
CA TYR A 298 -10.62 -0.70 15.57
C TYR A 298 -11.11 -0.68 17.02
N GLY A 299 -11.37 -1.88 17.56
CA GLY A 299 -12.02 -2.03 18.86
C GLY A 299 -11.26 -1.39 20.02
N ALA A 300 -9.93 -1.34 19.96
CA ALA A 300 -9.10 -0.74 21.01
C ALA A 300 -9.23 0.79 21.10
N THR A 301 -9.59 1.46 20.00
CA THR A 301 -9.69 2.91 19.90
C THR A 301 -11.13 3.40 19.70
N SER A 302 -12.11 2.49 19.74
CA SER A 302 -13.52 2.78 19.45
C SER A 302 -13.73 3.52 18.13
N PHE A 303 -12.94 3.17 17.12
CA PHE A 303 -12.95 3.83 15.81
C PHE A 303 -13.40 2.85 14.72
N ASP A 304 -14.32 3.27 13.87
CA ASP A 304 -14.78 2.51 12.71
C ASP A 304 -14.37 3.26 11.44
N GLN A 305 -13.44 2.68 10.68
CA GLN A 305 -12.98 3.24 9.41
C GLN A 305 -13.89 2.78 8.28
N THR A 306 -14.44 3.70 7.50
CA THR A 306 -15.25 3.37 6.31
C THR A 306 -14.36 3.22 5.08
N ILE A 307 -14.66 2.20 4.26
CA ILE A 307 -14.01 1.87 3.00
C ILE A 307 -15.09 1.88 1.91
N ASP A 308 -14.84 2.61 0.82
CA ASP A 308 -15.72 2.79 -0.33
C ASP A 308 -15.00 2.49 -1.66
N ASN A 309 -15.69 2.66 -2.79
CA ASN A 309 -15.16 2.45 -4.15
C ASN A 309 -14.54 1.07 -4.39
N VAL A 310 -15.16 0.03 -3.79
CA VAL A 310 -14.76 -1.37 -3.96
C VAL A 310 -15.73 -2.09 -4.90
N ARG A 311 -15.23 -2.51 -6.06
CA ARG A 311 -15.95 -3.40 -6.97
C ARG A 311 -15.64 -4.86 -6.64
N MET A 312 -16.68 -5.60 -6.25
CA MET A 312 -16.56 -7.01 -5.92
C MET A 312 -16.69 -7.90 -7.16
N ILE A 313 -15.77 -8.85 -7.32
CA ILE A 313 -15.83 -9.88 -8.38
C ILE A 313 -15.85 -11.29 -7.77
N ASP A 314 -16.45 -12.24 -8.50
CA ASP A 314 -16.36 -13.65 -8.12
C ASP A 314 -14.94 -14.16 -8.39
N MET A 315 -14.36 -14.87 -7.42
CA MET A 315 -12.99 -15.38 -7.56
C MET A 315 -12.93 -16.68 -8.38
N ASP A 316 -14.09 -17.32 -8.60
CA ASP A 316 -14.21 -18.48 -9.47
C ASP A 316 -14.69 -18.10 -10.89
N ASP A 317 -14.84 -16.79 -11.17
CA ASP A 317 -15.03 -16.24 -12.51
C ASP A 317 -13.66 -15.85 -13.08
N ASP A 318 -13.11 -16.73 -13.92
CA ASP A 318 -11.77 -16.58 -14.46
C ASP A 318 -11.61 -15.28 -15.26
N ASP A 319 -12.60 -14.90 -16.06
CA ASP A 319 -12.54 -13.71 -16.92
C ASP A 319 -12.50 -12.44 -16.07
N ALA A 320 -13.31 -12.38 -15.01
CA ALA A 320 -13.30 -11.26 -14.08
C ALA A 320 -11.95 -11.10 -13.35
N VAL A 321 -11.30 -12.22 -12.97
CA VAL A 321 -9.98 -12.19 -12.34
C VAL A 321 -8.90 -11.80 -13.35
N ILE A 322 -8.95 -12.34 -14.58
CA ILE A 322 -8.03 -11.95 -15.69
C ILE A 322 -8.11 -10.45 -15.96
N ASP A 323 -9.32 -9.88 -15.99
CA ASP A 323 -9.53 -8.45 -16.20
C ASP A 323 -8.95 -7.61 -15.05
N MET A 324 -9.05 -8.07 -13.79
CA MET A 324 -8.39 -7.43 -12.66
C MET A 324 -6.86 -7.39 -12.85
N TYR A 325 -6.24 -8.50 -13.25
CA TYR A 325 -4.78 -8.57 -13.52
C TYR A 325 -4.36 -7.74 -14.72
N THR A 326 -5.25 -7.57 -15.69
CA THR A 326 -5.00 -6.73 -16.86
C THR A 326 -5.07 -5.25 -16.50
N ALA A 327 -6.01 -4.83 -15.64
CA ALA A 327 -6.33 -3.43 -15.39
C ALA A 327 -5.62 -2.79 -14.18
N ALA A 328 -5.24 -3.58 -13.17
CA ALA A 328 -4.64 -3.06 -11.94
C ALA A 328 -3.16 -2.70 -12.11
N GLU A 329 -2.69 -1.69 -11.38
CA GLU A 329 -1.27 -1.31 -11.31
C GLU A 329 -0.55 -1.99 -10.13
N ILE A 330 -1.31 -2.31 -9.08
CA ILE A 330 -0.86 -3.14 -7.95
C ILE A 330 -1.95 -4.11 -7.54
N ILE A 331 -1.55 -5.30 -7.11
CA ILE A 331 -2.46 -6.31 -6.57
C ILE A 331 -1.97 -6.78 -5.21
N GLY A 332 -2.83 -6.68 -4.19
CA GLY A 332 -2.63 -7.35 -2.91
C GLY A 332 -3.16 -8.78 -2.97
N MET A 333 -2.27 -9.78 -2.89
CA MET A 333 -2.65 -11.19 -2.86
C MET A 333 -2.67 -11.71 -1.42
N SER A 334 -3.83 -12.16 -0.96
CA SER A 334 -4.04 -12.72 0.38
C SER A 334 -4.79 -14.05 0.27
N LEU A 335 -4.12 -15.06 -0.26
CA LEU A 335 -4.65 -16.41 -0.48
C LEU A 335 -3.86 -17.47 0.30
N PRO A 336 -4.52 -18.54 0.79
CA PRO A 336 -3.79 -19.70 1.31
C PRO A 336 -3.05 -20.44 0.19
N GLU A 337 -2.00 -21.19 0.54
CA GLU A 337 -1.15 -21.91 -0.44
C GLU A 337 -1.94 -22.79 -1.42
N GLN A 338 -2.97 -23.49 -0.93
CA GLN A 338 -3.81 -24.33 -1.78
C GLN A 338 -4.57 -23.52 -2.83
N ALA A 339 -5.09 -22.34 -2.44
CA ALA A 339 -5.81 -21.47 -3.37
C ALA A 339 -4.85 -20.84 -4.39
N ILE A 340 -3.63 -20.48 -3.98
CA ILE A 340 -2.58 -19.99 -4.90
C ILE A 340 -2.32 -21.01 -6.01
N ARG A 341 -2.20 -22.30 -5.67
CA ARG A 341 -2.00 -23.36 -6.67
C ARG A 341 -3.14 -23.42 -7.67
N SER A 342 -4.39 -23.39 -7.21
CA SER A 342 -5.56 -23.41 -8.09
C SER A 342 -5.74 -22.14 -8.93
N GLN A 343 -5.21 -21.00 -8.48
CA GLN A 343 -5.36 -19.71 -9.14
C GLN A 343 -4.16 -19.36 -10.02
N ALA A 344 -3.07 -20.13 -9.98
CA ALA A 344 -1.86 -19.85 -10.74
C ALA A 344 -2.13 -19.72 -12.25
N GLN A 345 -3.03 -20.56 -12.79
CA GLN A 345 -3.40 -20.56 -14.20
C GLN A 345 -4.10 -19.25 -14.59
N VAL A 346 -5.07 -18.79 -13.79
CA VAL A 346 -5.82 -17.56 -14.06
C VAL A 346 -4.92 -16.32 -13.97
N ILE A 347 -3.99 -16.34 -13.02
CA ILE A 347 -2.97 -15.30 -12.87
C ILE A 347 -2.08 -15.26 -14.12
N ALA A 348 -1.57 -16.42 -14.57
CA ALA A 348 -0.72 -16.51 -15.75
C ALA A 348 -1.43 -16.00 -17.02
N LYS A 349 -2.71 -16.35 -17.23
CA LYS A 349 -3.54 -15.82 -18.32
C LYS A 349 -3.68 -14.29 -18.24
N GLY A 350 -3.96 -13.75 -17.05
CA GLY A 350 -4.05 -12.31 -16.83
C GLY A 350 -2.75 -11.56 -17.14
N LEU A 351 -1.61 -12.11 -16.73
CA LEU A 351 -0.30 -11.51 -17.03
C LEU A 351 0.04 -11.55 -18.53
N LEU A 352 -0.30 -12.65 -19.21
CA LEU A 352 -0.14 -12.77 -20.66
C LEU A 352 -1.00 -11.73 -21.40
N GLN A 353 -2.28 -11.62 -21.05
CA GLN A 353 -3.18 -10.63 -21.64
C GLN A 353 -2.71 -9.18 -21.37
N ARG A 354 -2.20 -8.89 -20.16
CA ARG A 354 -1.60 -7.59 -19.85
C ARG A 354 -0.40 -7.30 -20.74
N PHE A 355 0.47 -8.29 -20.96
CA PHE A 355 1.67 -8.15 -21.79
C PHE A 355 1.32 -7.91 -23.27
N GLU A 356 0.35 -8.66 -23.82
CA GLU A 356 -0.13 -8.50 -25.20
C GLU A 356 -0.71 -7.11 -25.46
N ARG A 357 -1.40 -6.54 -24.47
CA ARG A 357 -1.93 -5.16 -24.52
C ARG A 357 -0.88 -4.08 -24.27
N ARG A 358 0.40 -4.45 -24.17
CA ARG A 358 1.52 -3.55 -23.82
C ARG A 358 1.25 -2.77 -22.52
N GLY A 359 0.65 -3.44 -21.54
CA GLY A 359 0.39 -2.89 -20.22
C GLY A 359 1.67 -2.47 -19.50
N ARG A 360 1.52 -1.57 -18.51
CA ARG A 360 2.61 -1.15 -17.62
C ARG A 360 3.09 -2.33 -16.78
N GLU A 361 4.18 -2.13 -16.05
CA GLU A 361 4.63 -3.10 -15.05
C GLU A 361 3.53 -3.34 -14.00
N LEU A 362 3.52 -4.52 -13.40
CA LEU A 362 2.57 -4.89 -12.36
C LEU A 362 3.31 -5.23 -11.08
N THR A 363 2.89 -4.62 -9.97
CA THR A 363 3.38 -5.02 -8.64
C THR A 363 2.36 -5.93 -7.96
N ILE A 364 2.79 -7.06 -7.43
CA ILE A 364 1.94 -7.99 -6.67
C ILE A 364 2.51 -8.13 -5.26
N LEU A 365 1.79 -7.62 -4.27
CA LEU A 365 2.12 -7.77 -2.86
C LEU A 365 1.69 -9.16 -2.39
N ILE A 366 2.65 -10.00 -2.03
CA ILE A 366 2.41 -11.38 -1.61
C ILE A 366 2.24 -11.41 -0.10
N VAL A 367 0.99 -11.36 0.36
CA VAL A 367 0.64 -11.40 1.77
C VAL A 367 0.34 -12.82 2.20
N LEU A 368 1.43 -13.56 2.44
CA LEU A 368 1.42 -14.94 2.91
C LEU A 368 2.29 -15.04 4.17
N ASN A 369 1.80 -15.65 5.25
CA ASN A 369 2.60 -15.84 6.47
C ASN A 369 3.62 -16.98 6.30
N LYS A 370 4.56 -16.80 5.37
CA LYS A 370 5.55 -17.80 4.95
C LYS A 370 6.80 -17.09 4.45
N ILE A 371 7.97 -17.60 4.82
CA ILE A 371 9.23 -17.19 4.19
C ILE A 371 9.25 -17.70 2.74
N GLY A 372 9.61 -16.84 1.79
CA GLY A 372 9.65 -17.20 0.36
C GLY A 372 8.25 -17.33 -0.25
N GLY A 373 7.27 -16.59 0.25
CA GLY A 373 5.92 -16.54 -0.32
C GLY A 373 5.93 -16.02 -1.75
N ALA A 374 6.71 -14.98 -2.04
CA ALA A 374 6.84 -14.44 -3.38
C ALA A 374 7.45 -15.43 -4.37
N ALA A 375 8.54 -16.10 -3.97
CA ALA A 375 9.16 -17.16 -4.77
C ALA A 375 8.21 -18.33 -5.02
N PHE A 376 7.39 -18.70 -4.02
CA PHE A 376 6.38 -19.73 -4.15
C PHE A 376 5.33 -19.38 -5.22
N VAL A 377 4.76 -18.17 -5.15
CA VAL A 377 3.77 -17.72 -6.15
C VAL A 377 4.39 -17.62 -7.53
N ARG A 378 5.57 -16.98 -7.65
CA ARG A 378 6.30 -16.82 -8.90
C ARG A 378 6.54 -18.15 -9.60
N ARG A 379 6.98 -19.19 -8.86
CA ARG A 379 7.22 -20.53 -9.42
C ARG A 379 5.95 -21.17 -9.98
N HIS A 380 4.82 -21.04 -9.28
CA HIS A 380 3.55 -21.58 -9.75
C HIS A 380 3.04 -20.85 -10.99
N VAL A 381 3.12 -19.52 -11.01
CA VAL A 381 2.75 -18.72 -12.19
C VAL A 381 3.66 -19.00 -13.38
N GLN A 382 4.97 -19.14 -13.15
CA GLN A 382 5.95 -19.49 -14.19
C GLN A 382 5.65 -20.86 -14.83
N ALA A 383 5.27 -21.85 -14.03
CA ALA A 383 4.91 -23.17 -14.54
C ALA A 383 3.70 -23.10 -15.48
N GLU A 384 2.70 -22.28 -15.14
CA GLU A 384 1.51 -22.08 -15.96
C GLU A 384 1.82 -21.25 -17.22
N LEU A 385 2.66 -20.21 -17.12
CA LEU A 385 3.11 -19.43 -18.29
C LEU A 385 3.85 -20.30 -19.32
N ALA A 386 4.62 -21.29 -18.87
CA ALA A 386 5.32 -22.22 -19.76
C ALA A 386 4.37 -23.11 -20.59
N LEU A 387 3.11 -23.25 -20.16
CA LEU A 387 2.06 -23.93 -20.92
C LEU A 387 1.31 -23.00 -21.88
N LEU A 388 1.38 -21.68 -21.66
CA LEU A 388 0.58 -20.68 -22.38
C LEU A 388 1.37 -19.92 -23.46
N CYS A 389 2.70 -19.79 -23.32
CA CYS A 389 3.51 -18.97 -24.22
C CYS A 389 4.95 -19.51 -24.36
N THR A 390 5.74 -18.93 -25.27
CA THR A 390 7.15 -19.32 -25.44
C THR A 390 7.99 -18.94 -24.21
N PRO A 391 9.12 -19.62 -23.95
CA PRO A 391 10.00 -19.30 -22.83
C PRO A 391 10.47 -17.83 -22.80
N GLU A 392 10.70 -17.24 -23.97
CA GLU A 392 11.14 -15.84 -24.13
C GLU A 392 10.04 -14.87 -23.69
N ILE A 393 8.80 -15.09 -24.14
CA ILE A 393 7.64 -14.28 -23.74
C ILE A 393 7.39 -14.44 -22.24
N GLY A 394 7.39 -15.68 -21.73
CA GLY A 394 7.22 -15.95 -20.30
C GLY A 394 8.27 -15.24 -19.44
N LYS A 395 9.53 -15.20 -19.89
CA LYS A 395 10.60 -14.45 -19.20
C LYS A 395 10.34 -12.94 -19.19
N GLN A 396 9.90 -12.36 -20.31
CA GLN A 396 9.58 -10.93 -20.40
C GLN A 396 8.39 -10.56 -19.51
N ILE A 397 7.36 -11.41 -19.46
CA ILE A 397 6.21 -11.23 -18.56
C ILE A 397 6.67 -11.20 -17.09
N LEU A 398 7.51 -12.17 -16.69
CA LEU A 398 8.03 -12.24 -15.32
C LEU A 398 9.00 -11.10 -14.97
N GLN A 399 9.67 -10.50 -15.96
CA GLN A 399 10.49 -9.30 -15.77
C GLN A 399 9.63 -8.05 -15.56
N LYS A 400 8.46 -7.96 -16.22
CA LYS A 400 7.49 -6.88 -16.05
C LYS A 400 6.54 -7.06 -14.85
N THR A 401 6.70 -8.13 -14.09
CA THR A 401 5.85 -8.45 -12.94
C THR A 401 6.70 -8.55 -11.67
N HIS A 402 6.55 -7.59 -10.77
CA HIS A 402 7.24 -7.58 -9.49
C HIS A 402 6.43 -8.35 -8.43
N PHE A 403 6.90 -9.55 -8.07
CA PHE A 403 6.32 -10.34 -6.97
C PHE A 403 7.00 -9.91 -5.66
N ALA A 404 6.39 -8.98 -4.94
CA ALA A 404 6.96 -8.40 -3.75
C ALA A 404 6.69 -9.28 -2.53
N GLU A 405 7.75 -9.72 -1.86
CA GLU A 405 7.66 -10.41 -0.57
C GLU A 405 7.25 -9.43 0.53
N THR A 406 6.45 -9.88 1.50
CA THR A 406 5.93 -9.01 2.55
C THR A 406 6.05 -9.60 3.95
N VAL A 407 6.15 -8.73 4.95
CA VAL A 407 6.03 -9.10 6.37
C VAL A 407 4.90 -8.30 7.00
N VAL A 408 3.85 -9.01 7.43
CA VAL A 408 2.67 -8.43 8.08
C VAL A 408 2.68 -8.71 9.58
N SER A 409 2.46 -7.67 10.39
CA SER A 409 2.36 -7.76 11.86
C SER A 409 1.04 -7.19 12.37
N ARG A 410 -0.09 -7.63 11.80
CA ARG A 410 -1.43 -7.16 12.18
C ARG A 410 -2.40 -8.31 12.38
N ILE A 411 -3.14 -8.30 13.49
CA ILE A 411 -4.28 -9.21 13.64
C ILE A 411 -5.50 -8.57 13.01
N VAL A 412 -6.13 -9.35 12.14
CA VAL A 412 -7.38 -8.98 11.49
C VAL A 412 -8.31 -10.17 11.54
N SER A 413 -9.56 -9.92 11.89
CA SER A 413 -10.61 -10.94 11.93
C SER A 413 -11.80 -10.51 11.09
N LYS A 414 -12.38 -11.49 10.39
CA LYS A 414 -13.66 -11.31 9.72
C LYS A 414 -14.78 -11.52 10.74
N LEU A 415 -15.84 -10.72 10.65
CA LEU A 415 -17.05 -10.97 11.42
C LEU A 415 -17.65 -12.34 11.06
N SER A 416 -18.28 -13.00 12.04
CA SER A 416 -19.00 -14.26 11.78
C SER A 416 -20.22 -14.02 10.87
N ASN A 417 -20.59 -15.03 10.10
CA ASN A 417 -21.75 -14.93 9.21
C ASN A 417 -23.03 -14.61 10.00
N ASP A 418 -23.24 -15.21 11.18
CA ASP A 418 -24.41 -14.96 12.01
C ASP A 418 -24.49 -13.51 12.50
N ALA A 419 -23.35 -12.94 12.91
CA ALA A 419 -23.28 -11.55 13.32
C ALA A 419 -23.50 -10.60 12.13
N LEU A 420 -23.04 -10.97 10.92
CA LEU A 420 -23.33 -10.22 9.71
C LEU A 420 -24.81 -10.27 9.33
N VAL A 421 -25.45 -11.45 9.35
CA VAL A 421 -26.90 -11.59 9.13
C VAL A 421 -27.69 -10.74 10.13
N ARG A 422 -27.29 -10.77 11.42
CA ARG A 422 -27.92 -9.94 12.45
C ARG A 422 -27.81 -8.44 12.14
N GLN A 423 -26.63 -7.97 11.72
CA GLN A 423 -26.45 -6.58 11.31
C GLN A 423 -27.33 -6.23 10.10
N LEU A 424 -27.36 -7.08 9.08
CA LEU A 424 -28.20 -6.88 7.88
C LEU A 424 -29.68 -6.80 8.24
N ARG A 425 -30.15 -7.63 9.19
CA ARG A 425 -31.53 -7.60 9.68
C ARG A 425 -31.89 -6.28 10.35
N ILE A 426 -31.04 -5.83 11.28
CA ILE A 426 -31.22 -4.56 12.00
C ILE A 426 -31.23 -3.39 11.00
N LYS A 427 -30.26 -3.37 10.07
CA LYS A 427 -30.14 -2.30 9.07
C LYS A 427 -31.30 -2.31 8.09
N SER A 428 -31.77 -3.48 7.67
CA SER A 428 -32.92 -3.60 6.77
C SER A 428 -34.16 -3.04 7.43
N GLN A 429 -34.38 -3.31 8.72
CA GLN A 429 -35.51 -2.78 9.47
C GLN A 429 -35.40 -1.25 9.66
N MET A 430 -34.22 -0.75 10.03
CA MET A 430 -33.97 0.69 10.14
C MET A 430 -34.21 1.41 8.81
N PHE A 431 -33.71 0.85 7.71
CA PHE A 431 -33.89 1.39 6.38
C PHE A 431 -35.36 1.42 5.96
N GLN A 432 -36.10 0.32 6.16
CA GLN A 432 -37.54 0.26 5.90
C GLN A 432 -38.32 1.30 6.71
N ASN A 433 -37.98 1.49 7.97
CA ASN A 433 -38.63 2.50 8.82
C ASN A 433 -38.32 3.95 8.39
N SER A 434 -37.27 4.17 7.60
CA SER A 434 -36.85 5.50 7.13
C SER A 434 -37.39 5.87 5.75
N LEU A 435 -37.99 4.93 5.02
CA LEU A 435 -38.64 5.18 3.74
C LEU A 435 -40.08 5.66 4.00
N GLU A 436 -40.43 6.87 3.54
CA GLU A 436 -41.78 7.45 3.69
C GLU A 436 -42.83 6.82 2.74
N GLU A 437 -42.43 5.96 1.80
CA GLU A 437 -43.33 5.28 0.85
C GLU A 437 -43.18 3.75 0.87
N GLU A 438 -44.31 3.03 0.79
CA GLU A 438 -44.31 1.58 0.64
C GLU A 438 -43.64 1.15 -0.68
N PRO A 439 -42.76 0.13 -0.65
CA PRO A 439 -42.08 -0.32 -1.85
C PRO A 439 -43.05 -0.96 -2.84
N ALA A 440 -42.88 -0.67 -4.13
CA ALA A 440 -43.58 -1.36 -5.21
C ALA A 440 -43.34 -2.89 -5.11
N THR A 441 -44.41 -3.66 -5.03
CA THR A 441 -44.41 -5.12 -4.95
C THR A 441 -43.68 -5.74 -6.14
N THR A 442 -42.51 -6.35 -5.90
CA THR A 442 -41.84 -7.19 -6.89
C THR A 442 -42.34 -8.64 -6.83
N ALA A 443 -42.57 -9.22 -8.00
CA ALA A 443 -43.07 -10.58 -8.19
C ALA A 443 -42.22 -11.66 -7.47
N PRO A 444 -42.86 -12.74 -6.98
CA PRO A 444 -42.18 -13.80 -6.22
C PRO A 444 -41.23 -14.62 -7.11
N SER A 445 -39.99 -14.83 -6.64
CA SER A 445 -39.03 -15.75 -7.27
C SER A 445 -39.18 -17.18 -6.76
N SER A 446 -39.08 -18.16 -7.64
CA SER A 446 -39.44 -19.58 -7.44
C SER A 446 -38.45 -20.45 -6.63
N LYS A 447 -37.45 -19.88 -5.94
CA LYS A 447 -36.55 -20.63 -5.02
C LYS A 447 -36.43 -19.91 -3.66
N PRO A 448 -36.31 -20.64 -2.53
CA PRO A 448 -36.06 -20.01 -1.23
C PRO A 448 -34.67 -19.38 -1.23
N ALA A 449 -34.60 -18.07 -1.44
CA ALA A 449 -33.36 -17.32 -1.31
C ALA A 449 -32.88 -17.35 0.15
N ALA A 450 -31.57 -17.48 0.36
CA ALA A 450 -30.98 -17.43 1.70
C ALA A 450 -31.40 -16.13 2.41
N GLU A 451 -31.55 -16.14 3.74
CA GLU A 451 -32.09 -14.99 4.48
C GLU A 451 -31.35 -13.68 4.14
N TYR A 452 -30.02 -13.71 4.10
CA TYR A 452 -29.21 -12.55 3.76
C TYR A 452 -29.50 -12.00 2.36
N GLU A 453 -29.80 -12.84 1.37
CA GLU A 453 -30.14 -12.39 0.00
C GLU A 453 -31.47 -11.62 -0.02
N ARG A 454 -32.44 -12.06 0.80
CA ARG A 454 -33.72 -11.35 0.96
C ARG A 454 -33.51 -9.99 1.62
N LEU A 455 -32.70 -9.93 2.68
CA LEU A 455 -32.37 -8.68 3.38
C LEU A 455 -31.61 -7.70 2.49
N ILE A 456 -30.62 -8.19 1.73
CA ILE A 456 -29.80 -7.36 0.83
C ILE A 456 -30.63 -6.76 -0.31
N ARG A 457 -31.65 -7.48 -0.78
CA ARG A 457 -32.50 -7.07 -1.90
C ARG A 457 -33.17 -5.71 -1.66
N HIS A 458 -33.43 -5.35 -0.41
CA HIS A 458 -34.02 -4.05 -0.03
C HIS A 458 -33.09 -2.86 -0.31
N PHE A 459 -31.77 -3.05 -0.30
CA PHE A 459 -30.81 -1.96 -0.49
C PHE A 459 -30.41 -1.75 -1.95
N ARG A 460 -30.46 -2.79 -2.79
CA ARG A 460 -29.97 -2.76 -4.19
C ARG A 460 -30.50 -1.59 -5.03
N PRO A 461 -31.80 -1.22 -4.97
CA PRO A 461 -32.31 -0.09 -5.77
C PRO A 461 -31.65 1.26 -5.44
N PHE A 462 -31.04 1.37 -4.25
CA PHE A 462 -30.48 2.59 -3.71
C PHE A 462 -28.94 2.58 -3.67
N ALA A 463 -28.30 1.51 -4.14
CA ALA A 463 -26.84 1.34 -4.10
C ALA A 463 -26.07 2.43 -4.86
N GLN A 464 -26.71 3.12 -5.81
CA GLN A 464 -26.14 4.23 -6.57
C GLN A 464 -26.70 5.62 -6.19
N SER A 465 -27.77 5.67 -5.39
CA SER A 465 -28.51 6.89 -5.04
C SER A 465 -29.05 6.77 -3.62
N SER A 466 -28.46 7.50 -2.66
CA SER A 466 -29.13 8.08 -1.48
C SER A 466 -28.17 8.42 -0.33
N SER A 467 -28.31 9.63 0.22
CA SER A 467 -27.77 10.02 1.52
C SER A 467 -28.20 9.10 2.68
N ALA A 468 -29.28 8.31 2.52
CA ALA A 468 -29.80 7.40 3.54
C ALA A 468 -28.92 6.16 3.75
N LEU A 469 -28.30 5.59 2.68
CA LEU A 469 -27.38 4.46 2.84
C LEU A 469 -26.06 4.88 3.50
N SER A 470 -25.66 6.14 3.33
CA SER A 470 -24.43 6.68 3.96
C SER A 470 -24.47 6.63 5.50
N GLN A 471 -25.67 6.62 6.09
CA GLN A 471 -25.87 6.53 7.54
C GLN A 471 -25.84 5.07 8.06
N LEU A 472 -25.82 4.07 7.17
CA LEU A 472 -25.92 2.66 7.53
C LEU A 472 -24.58 1.91 7.40
N HIS A 473 -23.62 2.19 8.29
CA HIS A 473 -22.29 1.56 8.31
C HIS A 473 -22.29 0.03 8.49
N LEU A 474 -21.89 -0.74 7.47
CA LEU A 474 -21.81 -2.20 7.55
C LEU A 474 -20.42 -2.67 8.00
N ILE A 475 -20.32 -3.20 9.22
CA ILE A 475 -19.02 -3.65 9.76
C ILE A 475 -18.74 -5.09 9.33
N LEU A 476 -17.62 -5.30 8.62
CA LEU A 476 -17.23 -6.62 8.11
C LEU A 476 -15.99 -7.20 8.79
N PHE A 477 -15.10 -6.35 9.30
CA PHE A 477 -13.80 -6.76 9.83
C PHE A 477 -13.49 -6.04 11.14
N ASN A 478 -12.76 -6.72 12.03
CA ASN A 478 -12.09 -6.08 13.16
C ASN A 478 -10.58 -6.12 12.91
N SER A 479 -9.89 -5.02 13.21
CA SER A 479 -8.46 -4.83 12.92
C SER A 479 -7.77 -4.18 14.11
N GLU A 480 -6.50 -4.52 14.30
CA GLU A 480 -5.61 -3.86 15.28
C GLU A 480 -4.97 -2.58 14.70
N PRO A 481 -4.60 -1.60 15.56
CA PRO A 481 -4.11 -0.31 15.11
C PRO A 481 -2.70 -0.33 14.49
N ASP A 482 -1.83 -1.29 14.83
CA ASP A 482 -0.43 -1.30 14.39
C ASP A 482 -0.29 -1.41 12.85
N MET A 483 0.58 -0.56 12.25
CA MET A 483 0.37 -0.07 10.87
C MET A 483 1.38 -0.34 9.75
N PRO A 484 2.65 -0.76 9.95
CA PRO A 484 3.52 -0.93 8.78
C PRO A 484 3.35 -2.28 8.08
N LEU A 485 3.09 -2.23 6.78
CA LEU A 485 3.30 -3.35 5.86
C LEU A 485 4.75 -3.29 5.37
N TYR A 486 5.61 -4.21 5.82
CA TYR A 486 6.97 -4.27 5.30
C TYR A 486 6.99 -5.01 3.97
N VAL A 487 7.69 -4.46 2.98
CA VAL A 487 7.74 -5.00 1.62
C VAL A 487 9.18 -4.96 1.11
N GLU A 488 9.58 -5.97 0.37
CA GLU A 488 10.86 -5.94 -0.35
C GLU A 488 10.86 -4.82 -1.40
N ARG A 489 11.91 -3.99 -1.39
CA ARG A 489 12.08 -2.90 -2.37
C ARG A 489 12.21 -3.48 -3.77
N GLY A 490 11.54 -2.85 -4.74
CA GLY A 490 11.66 -3.22 -6.15
C GLY A 490 10.60 -2.64 -7.09
N SER A 491 9.80 -1.69 -6.61
CA SER A 491 8.81 -0.97 -7.42
C SER A 491 8.65 0.45 -6.89
N ASP A 492 8.77 1.44 -7.78
CA ASP A 492 8.61 2.86 -7.44
C ASP A 492 7.23 3.19 -6.87
N LEU A 493 6.23 2.34 -7.18
CA LEU A 493 4.89 2.49 -6.63
C LEU A 493 4.87 2.20 -5.13
N LEU A 494 5.71 1.29 -4.64
CA LEU A 494 5.75 0.91 -3.23
C LEU A 494 6.30 2.03 -2.34
N GLU A 495 7.30 2.75 -2.85
CA GLU A 495 7.91 3.90 -2.16
C GLU A 495 6.91 5.08 -2.01
N ARG A 496 5.81 5.06 -2.78
CA ARG A 496 4.73 6.05 -2.67
C ARG A 496 3.69 5.69 -1.62
N LEU A 497 3.60 4.42 -1.23
CA LEU A 497 2.54 3.95 -0.34
C LEU A 497 2.86 4.30 1.11
N ARG A 498 2.15 5.27 1.71
CA ARG A 498 2.47 5.73 3.08
C ARG A 498 2.48 4.61 4.10
N GLN A 499 1.59 3.62 3.97
CA GLN A 499 1.48 2.47 4.88
C GLN A 499 2.47 1.32 4.60
N VAL A 500 3.29 1.46 3.56
CA VAL A 500 4.30 0.47 3.17
C VAL A 500 5.68 0.97 3.56
N LYS A 501 6.41 0.14 4.31
CA LYS A 501 7.83 0.36 4.57
C LYS A 501 8.65 -0.59 3.70
N THR A 502 9.32 -0.04 2.70
CA THR A 502 10.19 -0.82 1.82
C THR A 502 11.54 -1.09 2.48
N VAL A 503 12.06 -2.30 2.32
CA VAL A 503 13.36 -2.73 2.86
C VAL A 503 14.17 -3.47 1.79
N THR A 504 15.49 -3.42 1.91
CA THR A 504 16.40 -4.12 0.99
C THR A 504 16.46 -5.62 1.23
N ASP A 505 16.38 -6.07 2.48
CA ASP A 505 16.34 -7.48 2.86
C ASP A 505 15.13 -7.76 3.79
N ILE A 506 14.04 -8.21 3.18
CA ILE A 506 12.79 -8.55 3.86
C ILE A 506 12.93 -9.77 4.80
N ALA A 507 13.90 -10.66 4.54
CA ALA A 507 14.10 -11.83 5.38
C ALA A 507 14.58 -11.43 6.78
N GLN A 508 15.38 -10.36 6.88
CA GLN A 508 15.80 -9.78 8.18
C GLN A 508 14.60 -9.27 8.97
N ILE A 509 13.65 -8.58 8.32
CA ILE A 509 12.42 -8.11 8.98
C ILE A 509 11.61 -9.28 9.54
N GLN A 510 11.51 -10.40 8.81
CA GLN A 510 10.84 -11.59 9.31
C GLN A 510 11.56 -12.20 10.52
N VAL A 511 12.90 -12.20 10.53
CA VAL A 511 13.72 -12.64 11.68
C VAL A 511 13.46 -11.73 12.88
N ILE A 512 13.49 -10.41 12.69
CA ILE A 512 13.20 -9.39 13.71
C ILE A 512 11.82 -9.64 14.32
N LYS A 513 10.77 -9.76 13.49
CA LYS A 513 9.41 -10.08 13.96
C LYS A 513 9.37 -11.38 14.77
N ASN A 514 10.00 -12.45 14.29
CA ASN A 514 9.98 -13.74 15.00
C ASN A 514 10.70 -13.69 16.35
N ARG A 515 11.78 -12.90 16.46
CA ARG A 515 12.57 -12.80 17.69
C ARG A 515 12.05 -11.77 18.67
N LEU A 516 11.74 -10.54 18.23
CA LEU A 516 11.26 -9.45 19.12
C LEU A 516 9.80 -9.56 19.51
N TRP A 517 8.97 -10.17 18.68
CA TRP A 517 7.54 -10.24 18.95
C TRP A 517 7.19 -11.59 19.56
N ASN A 518 7.38 -12.63 18.77
CA ASN A 518 6.86 -13.96 19.08
C ASN A 518 7.54 -14.59 20.31
N GLY A 519 8.83 -14.31 20.54
CA GLY A 519 9.61 -14.81 21.68
C GLY A 519 9.21 -14.13 22.99
N PRO A 520 9.46 -12.82 23.15
CA PRO A 520 9.06 -12.05 24.32
C PRO A 520 7.58 -12.20 24.67
N HIS A 521 6.66 -12.26 23.68
CA HIS A 521 5.24 -12.45 23.96
C HIS A 521 4.94 -13.77 24.69
N ALA A 522 5.65 -14.86 24.34
CA ALA A 522 5.49 -16.14 25.01
C ALA A 522 5.99 -16.08 26.45
N VAL A 523 7.16 -15.46 26.68
CA VAL A 523 7.73 -15.30 28.02
C VAL A 523 6.83 -14.44 28.91
N VAL A 524 6.33 -13.32 28.40
CA VAL A 524 5.38 -12.45 29.09
C VAL A 524 4.10 -13.22 29.43
N ALA A 525 3.56 -14.02 28.50
CA ALA A 525 2.36 -14.80 28.75
C ALA A 525 2.55 -15.90 29.81
N TRP A 526 3.70 -16.58 29.84
CA TRP A 526 3.99 -17.57 30.88
C TRP A 526 4.13 -16.92 32.26
N TYR A 527 4.87 -15.80 32.35
CA TYR A 527 5.01 -15.05 33.61
C TYR A 527 3.66 -14.52 34.11
N ALA A 528 2.89 -13.89 33.22
CA ALA A 528 1.55 -13.41 33.51
C ALA A 528 0.61 -14.53 33.98
N GLY A 529 0.64 -15.68 33.31
CA GLY A 529 -0.17 -16.84 33.66
C GLY A 529 0.18 -17.39 35.05
N LEU A 530 1.47 -17.49 35.38
CA LEU A 530 1.94 -17.92 36.71
C LEU A 530 1.57 -16.91 37.81
N LEU A 531 1.47 -15.62 37.48
CA LEU A 531 0.92 -14.58 38.34
C LEU A 531 -0.62 -14.60 38.45
N GLY A 532 -1.29 -15.54 37.79
CA GLY A 532 -2.75 -15.67 37.81
C GLY A 532 -3.48 -14.62 36.99
N TYR A 533 -2.83 -13.95 36.03
CA TYR A 533 -3.51 -13.08 35.08
C TYR A 533 -4.08 -13.91 33.92
N THR A 534 -5.34 -13.65 33.57
CA THR A 534 -6.00 -14.31 32.43
C THR A 534 -5.57 -13.71 31.08
N TRP A 535 -5.30 -12.40 31.05
CA TRP A 535 -5.10 -11.63 29.83
C TRP A 535 -3.75 -10.91 29.85
N VAL A 536 -3.03 -10.91 28.72
CA VAL A 536 -1.71 -10.27 28.61
C VAL A 536 -1.79 -8.77 28.92
N GLY A 537 -2.78 -8.04 28.35
CA GLY A 537 -2.94 -6.61 28.61
C GLY A 537 -3.22 -6.26 30.07
N GLN A 538 -3.98 -7.11 30.78
CA GLN A 538 -4.19 -6.93 32.22
C GLN A 538 -2.87 -7.10 32.99
N ALA A 539 -2.08 -8.11 32.63
CA ALA A 539 -0.81 -8.39 33.26
C ALA A 539 0.22 -7.28 33.05
N MET A 540 0.20 -6.59 31.90
CA MET A 540 1.09 -5.47 31.60
C MET A 540 0.90 -4.24 32.52
N GLY A 541 -0.22 -4.17 33.25
CA GLY A 541 -0.39 -3.19 34.34
C GLY A 541 0.41 -3.51 35.61
N ASP A 542 0.97 -4.72 35.70
CA ASP A 542 1.89 -5.13 36.77
C ASP A 542 3.32 -4.63 36.44
N ALA A 543 3.93 -3.89 37.37
CA ALA A 543 5.28 -3.33 37.19
C ALA A 543 6.32 -4.42 36.89
N ARG A 544 6.12 -5.64 37.39
CA ARG A 544 7.05 -6.76 37.16
C ARG A 544 6.97 -7.28 35.74
N VAL A 545 5.74 -7.46 35.24
CA VAL A 545 5.48 -7.99 33.89
C VAL A 545 5.93 -6.99 32.83
N SER A 546 5.62 -5.70 33.04
CA SER A 546 6.10 -4.62 32.15
C SER A 546 7.62 -4.52 32.16
N ALA A 547 8.28 -4.55 33.33
CA ALA A 547 9.74 -4.56 33.41
C ALA A 547 10.38 -5.81 32.78
N LEU A 548 9.73 -6.98 32.87
CA LEU A 548 10.18 -8.20 32.18
C LEU A 548 10.12 -8.01 30.65
N ALA A 549 8.99 -7.50 30.14
CA ALA A 549 8.79 -7.25 28.72
C ALA A 549 9.80 -6.23 28.17
N GLU A 550 10.03 -5.13 28.91
CA GLU A 550 11.00 -4.10 28.54
C GLU A 550 12.43 -4.64 28.50
N ARG A 551 12.87 -5.39 29.52
CA ARG A 551 14.21 -5.99 29.56
C ARG A 551 14.45 -6.97 28.41
N LEU A 552 13.50 -7.89 28.17
CA LEU A 552 13.59 -8.84 27.06
C LEU A 552 13.85 -8.15 25.72
N VAL A 553 13.13 -7.06 25.48
CA VAL A 553 13.11 -6.38 24.18
C VAL A 553 14.26 -5.39 24.05
N ARG A 554 14.52 -4.58 25.07
CA ARG A 554 15.46 -3.45 25.01
C ARG A 554 16.87 -3.78 25.49
N GLU A 555 17.04 -4.79 26.32
CA GLU A 555 18.35 -5.14 26.90
C GLU A 555 18.94 -6.42 26.30
N GLU A 556 18.11 -7.37 25.84
CA GLU A 556 18.58 -8.66 25.34
C GLU A 556 18.35 -8.84 23.83
N VAL A 557 17.09 -8.99 23.40
CA VAL A 557 16.78 -9.38 22.01
C VAL A 557 17.05 -8.25 21.02
N GLY A 558 16.66 -7.02 21.35
CA GLY A 558 16.87 -5.84 20.50
C GLY A 558 18.35 -5.58 20.24
N PRO A 559 19.18 -5.38 21.28
CA PRO A 559 20.62 -5.20 21.12
C PRO A 559 21.29 -6.34 20.35
N ALA A 560 20.87 -7.59 20.56
CA ALA A 560 21.43 -8.73 19.81
C ALA A 560 21.11 -8.68 18.30
N LEU A 561 19.91 -8.21 17.93
CA LEU A 561 19.54 -8.02 16.53
C LEU A 561 20.29 -6.84 15.90
N VAL A 562 20.46 -5.73 16.63
CA VAL A 562 21.25 -4.58 16.15
C VAL A 562 22.73 -4.93 16.01
N ALA A 563 23.28 -5.74 16.92
CA ALA A 563 24.66 -6.22 16.82
C ALA A 563 24.86 -7.15 15.62
N GLU A 564 23.86 -7.96 15.25
CA GLU A 564 23.90 -8.79 14.04
C GLU A 564 23.81 -7.96 12.77
N ASN A 565 22.99 -6.91 12.77
CA ASN A 565 22.85 -6.00 11.64
C ASN A 565 22.52 -4.58 12.10
N ALA A 566 23.54 -3.72 12.13
CA ALA A 566 23.43 -2.34 12.60
C ALA A 566 22.51 -1.48 11.72
N GLU A 567 22.37 -1.80 10.43
CA GLU A 567 21.48 -1.08 9.50
C GLU A 567 20.00 -1.25 9.87
N MET A 568 19.67 -2.27 10.65
CA MET A 568 18.29 -2.56 11.08
C MET A 568 17.92 -1.91 12.42
N ALA A 569 18.77 -1.03 12.98
CA ALA A 569 18.53 -0.43 14.29
C ALA A 569 17.19 0.30 14.39
N GLU A 570 16.81 1.06 13.36
CA GLU A 570 15.53 1.76 13.32
C GLU A 570 14.35 0.78 13.30
N ALA A 571 14.39 -0.22 12.41
CA ALA A 571 13.35 -1.25 12.33
C ALA A 571 13.21 -2.03 13.66
N VAL A 572 14.34 -2.40 14.29
CA VAL A 572 14.34 -3.04 15.61
C VAL A 572 13.68 -2.16 16.67
N GLY A 573 13.99 -0.86 16.69
CA GLY A 573 13.38 0.12 17.58
C GLY A 573 11.86 0.24 17.38
N ASP A 574 11.41 0.31 16.13
CA ASP A 574 9.99 0.37 15.77
C ASP A 574 9.24 -0.88 16.21
N PHE A 575 9.78 -2.06 15.91
CA PHE A 575 9.18 -3.34 16.32
C PHE A 575 9.12 -3.48 17.84
N ALA A 576 10.17 -3.05 18.56
CA ALA A 576 10.22 -3.05 20.01
C ALA A 576 9.11 -2.18 20.63
N ASN A 577 8.97 -0.94 20.14
CA ASN A 577 7.96 -0.01 20.61
C ASN A 577 6.54 -0.53 20.33
N ALA A 578 6.28 -0.98 19.10
CA ALA A 578 4.99 -1.52 18.70
C ALA A 578 4.61 -2.76 19.52
N PHE A 579 5.57 -3.67 19.79
CA PHE A 579 5.33 -4.84 20.62
C PHE A 579 4.90 -4.47 22.04
N LEU A 580 5.61 -3.53 22.69
CA LEU A 580 5.32 -3.13 24.06
C LEU A 580 3.95 -2.46 24.19
N GLU A 581 3.61 -1.55 23.28
CA GLU A 581 2.30 -0.88 23.26
C GLU A 581 1.16 -1.84 22.98
N ARG A 582 1.36 -2.79 22.07
CA ARG A 582 0.42 -3.88 21.84
C ARG A 582 0.19 -4.71 23.10
N CYS A 583 1.26 -5.13 23.77
CA CYS A 583 1.12 -5.93 24.99
C CYS A 583 0.27 -5.17 26.02
N LYS A 584 0.49 -3.86 26.21
CA LYS A 584 -0.30 -3.01 27.13
C LYS A 584 -1.79 -2.93 26.76
N THR A 585 -2.12 -2.94 25.47
CA THR A 585 -3.49 -2.75 24.97
C THR A 585 -4.24 -4.06 24.71
N SER A 586 -3.59 -5.22 24.84
CA SER A 586 -4.13 -6.56 24.55
C SER A 586 -5.04 -7.13 25.65
N PHE A 587 -6.12 -6.43 26.01
CA PHE A 587 -7.05 -6.83 27.10
C PHE A 587 -7.94 -8.05 26.78
N ARG A 588 -7.88 -8.59 25.57
CA ARG A 588 -8.63 -9.78 25.14
C ARG A 588 -7.75 -10.90 24.59
N ASP A 589 -6.44 -10.81 24.81
CA ASP A 589 -5.52 -11.86 24.40
C ASP A 589 -5.18 -12.81 25.58
N PRO A 590 -5.72 -14.04 25.63
CA PRO A 590 -5.55 -14.91 26.78
C PRO A 590 -4.10 -15.40 26.91
N CYS A 591 -3.54 -15.35 28.12
CA CYS A 591 -2.22 -15.90 28.44
C CYS A 591 -2.12 -17.37 28.03
N ALA A 592 -3.20 -18.16 28.21
CA ALA A 592 -3.23 -19.57 27.81
C ALA A 592 -3.08 -19.79 26.30
N ARG A 593 -3.74 -18.96 25.50
CA ARG A 593 -3.65 -19.01 24.03
C ARG A 593 -2.25 -18.62 23.56
N VAL A 594 -1.68 -17.57 24.16
CA VAL A 594 -0.35 -17.07 23.80
C VAL A 594 0.73 -18.04 24.29
N GLY A 595 0.54 -18.68 25.45
CA GLY A 595 1.49 -19.54 26.15
C GLY A 595 1.54 -21.01 25.71
N ARG A 596 0.48 -21.54 25.07
CA ARG A 596 0.42 -22.95 24.58
C ARG A 596 1.61 -23.39 23.72
N ASP A 597 1.82 -24.70 23.59
CA ASP A 597 2.92 -25.29 22.81
C ASP A 597 4.33 -24.82 23.28
N PRO A 598 4.69 -25.00 24.56
CA PRO A 598 5.97 -24.55 25.10
C PRO A 598 7.20 -25.24 24.49
N LEU A 599 7.16 -26.56 24.22
CA LEU A 599 8.29 -27.28 23.63
C LEU A 599 8.64 -26.74 22.24
N ARG A 600 7.64 -26.46 21.41
CA ARG A 600 7.83 -25.87 20.08
C ARG A 600 8.57 -24.54 20.16
N LYS A 601 8.16 -23.68 21.08
CA LYS A 601 8.71 -22.32 21.25
C LYS A 601 10.13 -22.32 21.81
N LEU A 602 10.48 -23.36 22.56
CA LEU A 602 11.82 -23.61 23.07
C LEU A 602 12.71 -24.36 22.08
N GLN A 603 12.28 -24.69 20.86
CA GLN A 603 13.21 -25.31 19.90
C GLN A 603 14.39 -24.39 19.59
N ARG A 604 15.58 -24.97 19.40
CA ARG A 604 16.84 -24.24 19.15
C ARG A 604 16.76 -23.26 17.98
N ASN A 605 16.08 -23.66 16.92
CA ASN A 605 15.87 -22.89 15.69
C ASN A 605 14.61 -22.00 15.71
N GLU A 606 13.95 -21.88 16.86
CA GLU A 606 12.76 -21.05 17.06
C GLU A 606 13.10 -19.80 17.89
N ARG A 607 12.08 -19.16 18.47
CA ARG A 607 12.15 -17.80 19.00
C ARG A 607 12.98 -17.56 20.26
N ILE A 608 13.10 -18.50 21.21
CA ILE A 608 13.76 -18.25 22.51
C ILE A 608 15.25 -18.62 22.47
N PHE A 609 15.58 -19.91 22.29
CA PHE A 609 16.98 -20.33 22.29
C PHE A 609 17.77 -19.76 21.12
N SER A 610 17.17 -19.52 19.95
CA SER A 610 17.91 -18.83 18.87
C SER A 610 18.23 -17.37 19.21
N SER A 611 17.44 -16.72 20.07
CA SER A 611 17.74 -15.36 20.55
C SER A 611 18.87 -15.38 21.58
N ILE A 612 18.92 -16.40 22.44
CA ILE A 612 20.05 -16.63 23.36
C ILE A 612 21.33 -16.90 22.57
N ASP A 613 21.27 -17.75 21.54
CA ASP A 613 22.43 -18.04 20.68
C ASP A 613 22.94 -16.78 19.97
N LEU A 614 22.03 -15.95 19.47
CA LEU A 614 22.37 -14.69 18.83
C LEU A 614 23.04 -13.71 19.81
N ALA A 615 22.45 -13.51 20.98
CA ALA A 615 23.01 -12.62 21.99
C ALA A 615 24.39 -13.11 22.45
N ARG A 616 24.54 -14.42 22.66
CA ARG A 616 25.83 -15.05 23.00
C ARG A 616 26.89 -14.84 21.92
N LYS A 617 26.54 -14.91 20.63
CA LYS A 617 27.45 -14.61 19.52
C LYS A 617 28.06 -13.20 19.63
N HIS A 618 27.30 -12.26 20.18
CA HIS A 618 27.68 -10.86 20.35
C HIS A 618 28.08 -10.47 21.78
N GLY A 619 28.25 -11.45 22.68
CA GLY A 619 28.65 -11.20 24.07
C GLY A 619 27.59 -10.48 24.93
N ILE A 620 26.32 -10.52 24.53
CA ILE A 620 25.21 -9.90 25.25
C ILE A 620 24.66 -10.90 26.29
N PRO A 621 24.62 -10.54 27.59
CA PRO A 621 24.03 -11.39 28.62
C PRO A 621 22.52 -11.62 28.40
N THR A 622 22.04 -12.83 28.68
CA THR A 622 20.60 -13.17 28.52
C THR A 622 19.95 -13.80 29.75
N PRO A 623 20.07 -13.20 30.96
CA PRO A 623 19.45 -13.75 32.16
C PRO A 623 17.92 -13.80 32.07
N THR A 624 17.29 -12.86 31.38
CA THR A 624 15.83 -12.73 31.26
C THR A 624 15.26 -13.77 30.29
N LEU A 625 15.91 -14.02 29.16
CA LEU A 625 15.53 -15.12 28.25
C LEU A 625 15.73 -16.50 28.91
N ALA A 626 16.80 -16.68 29.69
CA ALA A 626 17.02 -17.91 30.46
C ALA A 626 15.92 -18.11 31.51
N PHE A 627 15.56 -17.05 32.24
CA PHE A 627 14.40 -17.04 33.13
C PHE A 627 13.10 -17.36 32.37
N GLY A 628 12.93 -16.83 31.16
CA GLY A 628 11.80 -17.15 30.28
C GLY A 628 11.68 -18.63 29.93
N ALA A 629 12.80 -19.33 29.73
CA ALA A 629 12.81 -20.78 29.54
C ALA A 629 12.39 -21.54 30.81
N ALA A 630 12.83 -21.08 32.00
CA ALA A 630 12.38 -21.64 33.28
C ALA A 630 10.87 -21.43 33.49
N LEU A 631 10.34 -20.24 33.16
CA LEU A 631 8.92 -19.92 33.21
C LEU A 631 8.08 -20.84 32.31
N ALA A 632 8.59 -21.20 31.13
CA ALA A 632 7.92 -22.12 30.22
C ALA A 632 7.70 -23.50 30.86
N VAL A 633 8.71 -24.02 31.56
CA VAL A 633 8.63 -25.30 32.26
C VAL A 633 7.65 -25.20 33.42
N HIS A 634 7.77 -24.19 34.29
CA HIS A 634 6.81 -23.94 35.37
C HIS A 634 5.36 -23.84 34.89
N TYR A 635 5.15 -23.08 33.82
CA TYR A 635 3.84 -22.93 33.20
C TYR A 635 3.29 -24.27 32.70
N ALA A 636 4.12 -25.08 32.05
CA ALA A 636 3.73 -26.41 31.58
C ALA A 636 3.39 -27.38 32.73
N LEU A 637 4.14 -27.33 33.83
CA LEU A 637 3.87 -28.13 35.02
C LEU A 637 2.53 -27.74 35.67
N GLY A 638 2.21 -26.44 35.73
CA GLY A 638 0.95 -25.91 36.25
C GLY A 638 -0.24 -25.94 35.29
N CYS A 639 -0.04 -26.31 34.02
CA CYS A 639 -1.10 -26.24 33.00
C CYS A 639 -2.17 -27.32 33.23
N ALA A 640 -3.38 -26.89 33.63
CA ALA A 640 -4.53 -27.78 33.87
C ALA A 640 -5.24 -28.26 32.58
N ASP A 641 -4.88 -27.73 31.41
CA ASP A 641 -5.49 -28.15 30.14
C ASP A 641 -4.95 -29.53 29.71
N GLY A 642 -5.79 -30.56 29.93
CA GLY A 642 -5.50 -31.93 29.52
C GLY A 642 -5.43 -32.15 28.00
N LYS A 643 -5.61 -31.12 27.16
CA LYS A 643 -5.46 -31.22 25.70
C LYS A 643 -4.10 -30.70 25.21
N ASP A 644 -3.33 -30.00 26.03
CA ASP A 644 -1.99 -29.53 25.66
C ASP A 644 -0.98 -30.69 25.73
N ARG A 645 -0.71 -31.31 24.58
CA ARG A 645 0.19 -32.45 24.44
C ARG A 645 1.63 -32.11 24.82
N GLU A 646 2.09 -30.89 24.56
CA GLU A 646 3.47 -30.50 24.86
C GLU A 646 3.67 -30.31 26.37
N ALA A 647 2.69 -29.72 27.05
CA ALA A 647 2.71 -29.62 28.51
C ALA A 647 2.67 -31.00 29.18
N GLN A 648 1.96 -31.98 28.60
CA GLN A 648 1.98 -33.37 29.07
C GLN A 648 3.36 -34.01 28.94
N VAL A 649 4.03 -33.84 27.78
CA VAL A 649 5.39 -34.36 27.58
C VAL A 649 6.35 -33.76 28.60
N ILE A 650 6.30 -32.44 28.83
CA ILE A 650 7.14 -31.78 29.85
C ILE A 650 6.89 -32.38 31.24
N ARG A 651 5.63 -32.55 31.65
CA ARG A 651 5.28 -33.15 32.96
C ARG A 651 5.80 -34.58 33.09
N GLN A 652 5.62 -35.39 32.05
CA GLN A 652 6.08 -36.78 32.04
C GLN A 652 7.60 -36.87 32.19
N VAL A 653 8.35 -36.11 31.38
CA VAL A 653 9.81 -36.09 31.43
C VAL A 653 10.31 -35.59 32.79
N TYR A 654 9.67 -34.55 33.33
CA TYR A 654 10.00 -34.02 34.65
C TYR A 654 9.81 -35.07 35.75
N GLN A 655 8.66 -35.76 35.77
CA GLN A 655 8.33 -36.78 36.77
C GLN A 655 9.21 -38.03 36.66
N ASP A 656 9.40 -38.54 35.44
CA ASP A 656 10.18 -39.77 35.19
C ASP A 656 11.67 -39.61 35.53
N ASN A 657 12.16 -38.37 35.61
CA ASN A 657 13.56 -38.07 35.90
C ASN A 657 13.75 -37.41 37.27
N GLY A 658 12.88 -37.73 38.23
CA GLY A 658 13.03 -37.29 39.62
C GLY A 658 12.92 -35.78 39.79
N GLU A 659 11.96 -35.17 39.09
CA GLU A 659 11.68 -33.72 39.15
C GLU A 659 12.85 -32.86 38.64
N SER A 660 13.56 -33.34 37.61
CA SER A 660 14.70 -32.63 37.00
C SER A 660 14.27 -31.72 35.84
N VAL A 661 14.42 -30.42 36.02
CA VAL A 661 14.29 -29.43 34.93
C VAL A 661 15.36 -29.62 33.86
N GLU A 662 16.58 -30.02 34.25
CA GLU A 662 17.65 -30.31 33.30
C GLU A 662 17.29 -31.48 32.39
N ALA A 663 16.57 -32.50 32.88
CA ALA A 663 16.07 -33.58 32.03
C ALA A 663 15.04 -33.08 30.99
N VAL A 664 14.17 -32.15 31.37
CA VAL A 664 13.23 -31.49 30.43
C VAL A 664 13.98 -30.70 29.37
N LEU A 665 14.98 -29.89 29.76
CA LEU A 665 15.77 -29.08 28.83
C LEU A 665 16.60 -29.92 27.84
N ARG A 666 17.04 -31.11 28.28
CA ARG A 666 17.78 -32.09 27.47
C ARG A 666 16.89 -33.09 26.75
N TYR A 667 15.57 -32.93 26.81
CA TYR A 667 14.63 -33.88 26.25
C TYR A 667 14.95 -34.14 24.76
N ALA A 668 15.15 -35.41 24.43
CA ALA A 668 15.30 -35.89 23.07
C ALA A 668 14.25 -36.96 22.82
N GLY A 669 13.40 -36.74 21.82
CA GLY A 669 12.26 -37.63 21.53
C GLY A 669 11.59 -37.31 20.20
N ASP A 670 10.44 -37.92 19.95
CA ASP A 670 9.63 -37.61 18.76
C ASP A 670 8.79 -36.34 18.98
N TYR A 671 8.79 -35.48 17.97
CA TYR A 671 7.97 -34.29 17.89
C TYR A 671 7.32 -34.21 16.51
N ASN A 672 6.06 -34.66 16.43
CA ASN A 672 5.28 -34.72 15.19
C ASN A 672 5.99 -35.51 14.06
N GLY A 673 6.59 -36.65 14.38
CA GLY A 673 7.30 -37.49 13.42
C GLY A 673 8.70 -36.99 13.06
N LYS A 674 9.27 -36.06 13.84
CA LYS A 674 10.64 -35.55 13.69
C LYS A 674 11.38 -35.59 15.02
N PRO A 675 12.69 -35.82 15.03
CA PRO A 675 13.47 -35.78 16.27
C PRO A 675 13.47 -34.37 16.88
N TYR A 676 13.20 -34.29 18.18
CA TYR A 676 13.36 -33.08 18.98
C TYR A 676 14.79 -33.04 19.55
N PRO A 677 15.63 -32.07 19.16
CA PRO A 677 17.00 -31.99 19.62
C PRO A 677 17.09 -31.03 20.83
N GLY A 678 16.78 -31.53 22.03
CA GLY A 678 16.97 -30.76 23.27
C GLY A 678 18.38 -30.18 23.42
N LEU A 679 18.62 -29.40 24.48
CA LEU A 679 19.92 -28.79 24.71
C LEU A 679 21.02 -29.85 24.92
N ASP A 680 22.21 -29.55 24.39
CA ASP A 680 23.38 -30.42 24.48
C ASP A 680 24.01 -30.26 25.89
N PRO A 681 24.20 -31.35 26.65
CA PRO A 681 24.66 -31.28 28.03
C PRO A 681 26.08 -30.72 28.17
N VAL A 682 26.91 -30.80 27.12
CA VAL A 682 28.29 -30.31 27.13
C VAL A 682 28.33 -28.89 26.58
N LYS A 683 27.78 -28.66 25.39
CA LYS A 683 27.85 -27.35 24.71
C LYS A 683 26.98 -26.28 25.39
N ASP A 684 25.89 -26.69 26.02
CA ASP A 684 24.93 -25.78 26.66
C ASP A 684 24.92 -25.89 28.18
N GLY A 685 25.92 -26.56 28.78
CA GLY A 685 25.98 -26.83 30.22
C GLY A 685 25.73 -25.59 31.09
N ALA A 686 26.41 -24.47 30.78
CA ALA A 686 26.22 -23.21 31.50
C ALA A 686 24.79 -22.63 31.36
N LEU A 687 24.17 -22.77 30.19
CA LEU A 687 22.80 -22.32 29.95
C LEU A 687 21.81 -23.21 30.71
N ILE A 688 21.99 -24.53 30.66
CA ILE A 688 21.17 -25.50 31.39
C ILE A 688 21.23 -25.20 32.90
N GLU A 689 22.42 -24.96 33.43
CA GLU A 689 22.63 -24.59 34.83
C GLU A 689 21.91 -23.28 35.19
N THR A 690 22.09 -22.22 34.38
CA THR A 690 21.44 -20.92 34.59
C THR A 690 19.91 -21.04 34.60
N ILE A 691 19.34 -21.80 33.65
CA ILE A 691 17.89 -22.04 33.60
C ILE A 691 17.45 -22.87 34.82
N GLY A 692 18.21 -23.89 35.19
CA GLY A 692 17.91 -24.74 36.34
C GLY A 692 17.92 -23.98 37.67
N GLU A 693 18.89 -23.09 37.87
CA GLU A 693 18.95 -22.20 39.04
C GLU A 693 17.75 -21.26 39.10
N SER A 694 17.42 -20.65 37.96
CA SER A 694 16.24 -19.78 37.83
C SER A 694 14.94 -20.53 38.14
N PHE A 695 14.80 -21.74 37.62
CA PHE A 695 13.67 -22.63 37.88
C PHE A 695 13.53 -22.96 39.37
N ARG A 696 14.63 -23.41 40.01
CA ARG A 696 14.65 -23.75 41.44
C ARG A 696 14.40 -22.55 42.35
N ARG A 697 14.90 -21.37 41.97
CA ARG A 697 14.62 -20.12 42.70
C ARG A 697 13.11 -19.84 42.67
N LEU A 698 12.50 -19.82 41.50
CA LEU A 698 11.06 -19.59 41.36
C LEU A 698 10.23 -20.65 42.09
N GLN A 699 10.62 -21.93 42.02
CA GLN A 699 9.96 -23.02 42.73
C GLN A 699 9.95 -22.79 44.26
N ARG A 700 11.11 -22.45 44.84
CA ARG A 700 11.22 -22.19 46.29
C ARG A 700 10.29 -21.06 46.74
N GLU A 701 10.15 -20.04 45.92
CA GLU A 701 9.31 -18.88 46.22
C GLU A 701 7.81 -19.21 46.09
N LEU A 702 7.42 -19.99 45.08
CA LEU A 702 6.08 -20.56 44.94
C LEU A 702 5.70 -21.46 46.13
N ASP A 703 6.65 -22.28 46.60
CA ASP A 703 6.45 -23.20 47.73
C ASP A 703 6.32 -22.45 49.06
N THR A 704 7.16 -21.42 49.30
CA THR A 704 7.09 -20.61 50.54
C THR A 704 5.80 -19.80 50.63
N ALA A 705 5.26 -19.33 49.51
CA ALA A 705 3.96 -18.67 49.50
C ALA A 705 2.80 -19.64 49.82
N SER A 706 2.91 -20.90 49.38
CA SER A 706 1.94 -21.96 49.65
C SER A 706 1.94 -22.40 51.12
N GLN A 707 3.07 -22.29 51.83
CA GLN A 707 3.22 -22.70 53.23
C GLN A 707 2.85 -21.61 54.26
N SER A 708 2.79 -20.31 53.88
CA SER A 708 2.53 -19.20 54.82
C SER A 708 1.04 -18.85 55.06
N SER A 709 0.10 -19.74 54.72
CA SER A 709 -1.34 -19.44 54.61
C SER A 709 -2.19 -20.08 55.73
N THR A 710 -2.55 -19.31 56.77
CA THR A 710 -3.87 -19.42 57.45
C THR A 710 -4.96 -18.61 56.75
N LYS A 711 -4.58 -17.86 55.70
CA LYS A 711 -5.40 -17.37 54.59
C LYS A 711 -4.56 -17.44 53.32
N PRO A 712 -5.12 -17.82 52.15
CA PRO A 712 -4.35 -18.00 50.93
C PRO A 712 -3.67 -16.70 50.53
N ARG A 713 -2.34 -16.68 50.58
CA ARG A 713 -1.54 -15.68 49.86
C ARG A 713 -1.74 -15.95 48.37
N PRO A 714 -2.23 -15.01 47.55
CA PRO A 714 -2.41 -15.27 46.13
C PRO A 714 -1.03 -15.55 45.51
N ALA A 715 -0.93 -16.54 44.61
CA ALA A 715 0.28 -16.90 43.84
C ALA A 715 1.03 -15.68 43.26
N ARG A 716 0.33 -14.55 43.11
CA ARG A 716 0.83 -13.21 42.82
C ARG A 716 2.00 -12.72 43.69
N GLU A 717 2.03 -12.98 44.99
CA GLU A 717 3.11 -12.48 45.87
C GLU A 717 4.38 -13.34 45.80
N ALA A 718 4.23 -14.63 45.53
CA ALA A 718 5.31 -15.61 45.43
C ALA A 718 6.24 -15.36 44.24
N VAL A 719 5.63 -15.09 43.09
CA VAL A 719 6.33 -14.78 41.84
C VAL A 719 6.87 -13.34 41.84
N ALA A 720 6.60 -12.55 42.90
CA ALA A 720 7.07 -11.17 43.05
C ALA A 720 8.50 -11.03 43.59
N SER A 721 8.95 -11.98 44.41
CA SER A 721 10.30 -11.96 44.99
C SER A 721 11.38 -12.58 44.08
N ALA A 722 10.96 -13.26 43.00
CA ALA A 722 11.80 -14.05 42.08
C ALA A 722 12.24 -13.17 40.93
#